data_AF-A0AAJ8LN54-F1
#
_entry.id   AF-A0AAJ8LN54-F1
#
_cell.length_a   1.000
_cell.length_b   1.000
_cell.length_c   1.000
_cell.angle_alpha   90.00
_cell.angle_beta   90.00
_cell.angle_gamma   90.00
#
_symmetry.space_group_name_H-M   'P 1'
#
loop_
_entity.id
_entity.type
_entity.pdbx_description
1 polymer ?
#
loop_
_entity_poly.entity_id
_entity_poly.type
_entity_poly.pdbx_seq_one_letter_code
_entity_poly.pdbx_strand_id
1 'polypeptide(L)'
;MSDPYPALQSYTAPQEILDEHAELADEEDAPDAFDDKARSKQVAARQSDYHLRRFNRQEGQGEGEDESYEDRMRRINLQKEEERVRRFKEQLEKDKAQDDQMMVDDKTPPREIAAGDTPPRATAEDTPPRDLAGGDTPPRDVKKRRWDVDEVKEEPGTTKRRSRWDQTPAEVPEKKRSRWDQTPAASTSTSAVAPTPSATGVMMVEDKRYRRMIDEELDSLLPGADEGYAVVAVPDDYKPGPSVRKMVPATAETGFMMQDESDAARARAAAGGMQGSTEQTEIEGIGTLQFLKPEDTQYFAKVLGEGGGEEDDAAYTVEELKERKIMRLLLKIKNGTPPVRKTALRQITDRAREFGAGPLFDKILPLLMERTLEDQERHLLVKVIDRILYKLDDLVRPYVHKILVVIEPLLIDEDYYARVEGREIISNLAKAAGLAHMISTMRPDIDHVDEYVRNTTARAFSVVASALGIPALLPFLRAVCRSKKSWQARHTGIRIIQQIAIMMGCAILPHLRNLVDAIADGLQDEQQKVRTMTALALAALAESAAPYGIESFDNVLKPLWLGIRQHRGKTLAAFLKAIGYIIPLMDPEYAGYYVRECMPILIREFQTSDEEMRRIVLQVIKQCASTEGVTPTYIKEEVLPEFFKAFWVRRMALDKRNYKQLVDTTVELANKAGVSEIVSRVCNDLKDESEPFRKMVMETVTKVVANVGAADIDERLEVLLIDGIIFAFQEQTLEDTVMLDGFATVVNALGGRVKPYLPQIVSMILWRLTNKSAKVRMLAADLTTRLAPIIKSCGEDMLLSKLGVVIFEQLGEEYPDALGR
;
A
#
# COMPACT_ATOMS: atom_id res chain seq x y z
N MET A 1 18.79 7.93 67.21
CA MET A 1 19.34 9.26 66.85
C MET A 1 19.92 9.11 65.47
N SER A 2 19.13 9.46 64.46
CA SER A 2 19.40 9.21 63.05
C SER A 2 18.92 10.44 62.30
N ASP A 3 19.87 11.17 61.73
CA ASP A 3 19.69 12.46 61.08
C ASP A 3 18.68 12.40 59.92
N PRO A 4 17.83 13.41 59.74
CA PRO A 4 16.97 13.53 58.57
C PRO A 4 17.80 13.89 57.32
N TYR A 5 17.52 13.20 56.22
CA TYR A 5 18.09 13.45 54.90
C TYR A 5 17.89 14.92 54.46
N PRO A 6 18.86 15.54 53.74
CA PRO A 6 18.77 16.92 53.33
C PRO A 6 17.71 17.10 52.23
N ALA A 7 16.76 18.02 52.46
CA ALA A 7 15.79 18.44 51.45
C ALA A 7 16.52 19.13 50.28
N LEU A 8 16.24 18.68 49.05
CA LEU A 8 16.68 19.32 47.82
C LEU A 8 16.15 20.76 47.80
N GLN A 9 17.05 21.74 47.92
CA GLN A 9 16.75 23.15 47.67
C GLN A 9 16.42 23.30 46.18
N SER A 10 15.14 23.50 45.86
CA SER A 10 14.72 23.93 44.54
C SER A 10 15.14 25.38 44.36
N TYR A 11 16.26 25.62 43.66
CA TYR A 11 16.62 26.96 43.20
C TYR A 11 15.65 27.36 42.07
N THR A 12 14.57 28.04 42.42
CA THR A 12 13.81 28.89 41.48
C THR A 12 14.57 30.19 41.29
N ALA A 13 14.69 30.64 40.04
CA ALA A 13 15.37 31.90 39.72
C ALA A 13 14.73 33.09 40.49
N PRO A 14 15.52 34.08 40.94
CA PRO A 14 15.01 35.31 41.53
C PRO A 14 13.97 35.98 40.63
N GLN A 15 12.87 36.48 41.21
CA GLN A 15 11.79 37.14 40.46
C GLN A 15 12.30 38.27 39.57
N GLU A 16 13.31 39.01 40.01
CA GLU A 16 13.94 40.09 39.22
C GLU A 16 14.48 39.61 37.86
N ILE A 17 15.02 38.39 37.78
CA ILE A 17 15.53 37.82 36.52
C ILE A 17 14.37 37.34 35.62
N LEU A 18 13.27 36.89 36.22
CA LEU A 18 12.08 36.49 35.47
C LEU A 18 11.35 37.71 34.91
N ASP A 19 11.35 38.82 35.65
CA ASP A 19 10.74 40.08 35.26
C ASP A 19 11.59 40.79 34.18
N GLU A 20 12.93 40.81 34.29
CA GLU A 20 13.83 41.27 33.20
C GLU A 20 13.65 40.47 31.90
N HIS A 21 13.41 39.16 32.02
CA HIS A 21 13.20 38.31 30.85
C HIS A 21 11.79 38.46 30.24
N ALA A 22 10.82 38.91 31.03
CA ALA A 22 9.49 39.28 30.55
C ALA A 22 9.52 40.64 29.85
N GLU A 23 10.27 41.62 30.39
CA GLU A 23 10.46 42.93 29.75
C GLU A 23 11.23 42.81 28.42
N LEU A 24 12.19 41.89 28.31
CA LEU A 24 12.91 41.59 27.05
C LEU A 24 12.05 40.86 26.00
N ALA A 25 10.94 40.23 26.40
CA ALA A 25 10.03 39.53 25.48
C ALA A 25 9.02 40.48 24.81
N ASP A 26 8.80 41.67 25.40
CA ASP A 26 7.89 42.71 24.88
C ASP A 26 8.57 43.68 23.90
N GLU A 27 9.89 43.62 23.72
CA GLU A 27 10.60 44.32 22.63
C GLU A 27 10.48 43.53 21.31
N GLU A 28 9.50 43.93 20.49
CA GLU A 28 9.24 43.44 19.13
C GLU A 28 10.46 43.60 18.18
N ASP A 29 11.43 42.67 18.19
CA ASP A 29 12.19 42.19 17.00
C ASP A 29 13.39 41.25 17.30
N ALA A 30 13.35 40.42 18.35
CA ALA A 30 14.34 39.35 18.56
C ALA A 30 13.70 37.94 18.46
N PRO A 31 14.11 37.09 17.49
CA PRO A 31 13.61 35.72 17.43
C PRO A 31 14.16 34.87 18.58
N ASP A 32 13.28 34.50 19.52
CA ASP A 32 13.60 33.60 20.63
C ASP A 32 14.01 32.20 20.11
N ALA A 33 15.27 31.84 20.34
CA ALA A 33 15.86 30.57 19.91
C ALA A 33 15.25 29.33 20.61
N PHE A 34 14.37 29.52 21.61
CA PHE A 34 13.66 28.44 22.29
C PHE A 34 12.19 28.30 21.88
N ASP A 35 11.66 29.20 21.07
CA ASP A 35 10.23 29.21 20.71
C ASP A 35 9.84 27.98 19.87
N ASP A 36 10.74 27.49 19.00
CA ASP A 36 10.55 26.24 18.25
C ASP A 36 10.47 25.01 19.15
N LYS A 37 11.24 24.99 20.25
CA LYS A 37 11.18 23.91 21.24
C LYS A 37 9.93 24.01 22.11
N ALA A 38 9.46 25.23 22.42
CA ALA A 38 8.25 25.47 23.20
C ALA A 38 6.98 25.11 22.40
N ARG A 39 6.89 25.52 21.13
CA ARG A 39 5.81 25.13 20.20
C ARG A 39 5.76 23.63 20.00
N SER A 40 6.91 22.96 19.90
CA SER A 40 6.95 21.49 19.81
C SER A 40 6.39 20.79 21.05
N LYS A 41 6.40 21.41 22.24
CA LYS A 41 5.88 20.81 23.49
C LYS A 41 4.40 21.08 23.73
N GLN A 42 3.81 22.10 23.09
CA GLN A 42 2.38 22.35 23.20
C GLN A 42 1.58 21.27 22.45
N VAL A 43 0.69 20.62 23.18
CA VAL A 43 -0.19 19.54 22.65
C VAL A 43 -1.09 20.04 21.51
N ALA A 44 -1.39 21.33 21.44
CA ALA A 44 -2.16 21.96 20.37
C ALA A 44 -1.40 22.02 19.03
N ALA A 45 -0.08 22.22 19.05
CA ALA A 45 0.75 22.30 17.83
C ALA A 45 1.00 20.92 17.18
N ARG A 46 0.83 19.84 17.95
CA ARG A 46 0.93 18.45 17.46
C ARG A 46 -0.39 17.89 16.94
N GLN A 47 -1.48 18.65 17.05
CA GLN A 47 -2.81 18.23 16.65
C GLN A 47 -3.12 18.69 15.23
N SER A 48 -3.75 17.82 14.43
CA SER A 48 -4.18 18.19 13.07
C SER A 48 -5.22 19.31 13.11
N ASP A 49 -5.36 20.06 12.02
CA ASP A 49 -6.39 21.12 11.86
C ASP A 49 -7.80 20.65 12.23
N TYR A 50 -8.10 19.36 12.04
CA TYR A 50 -9.37 18.77 12.45
C TYR A 50 -9.55 18.70 13.97
N HIS A 51 -8.48 18.42 14.71
CA HIS A 51 -8.48 18.33 16.17
C HIS A 51 -8.50 19.72 16.82
N LEU A 52 -7.88 20.72 16.17
CA LEU A 52 -7.94 22.13 16.59
C LEU A 52 -9.36 22.72 16.46
N ARG A 53 -10.21 22.22 15.56
CA ARG A 53 -11.62 22.66 15.41
C ARG A 53 -12.49 22.45 16.64
N ARG A 54 -12.07 21.64 17.63
CA ARG A 54 -12.82 21.50 18.90
C ARG A 54 -12.68 22.72 19.79
N PHE A 55 -11.55 23.43 19.73
CA PHE A 55 -11.30 24.67 20.46
C PHE A 55 -11.96 25.88 19.79
N ASN A 56 -12.21 25.79 18.48
CA ASN A 56 -12.99 26.79 17.73
C ASN A 56 -14.51 26.57 17.82
N ARG A 57 -14.99 25.60 18.60
CA ARG A 57 -16.41 25.57 18.99
C ARG A 57 -16.57 26.58 20.12
N GLN A 58 -16.98 27.78 19.76
CA GLN A 58 -17.54 28.73 20.72
C GLN A 58 -18.66 27.99 21.48
N GLU A 59 -18.48 27.85 22.79
CA GLU A 59 -19.55 27.40 23.69
C GLU A 59 -20.77 28.28 23.43
N GLY A 60 -21.88 27.66 23.06
CA GLY A 60 -23.16 28.32 22.82
C GLY A 60 -23.83 28.75 24.12
N GLN A 61 -23.15 29.51 24.96
CA GLN A 61 -23.69 30.20 26.12
C GLN A 61 -23.02 31.58 26.23
N GLY A 62 -23.76 32.61 25.85
CA GLY A 62 -23.29 34.00 25.95
C GLY A 62 -24.16 35.00 25.19
N GLU A 63 -25.27 35.39 25.84
CA GLU A 63 -25.92 36.71 25.80
C GLU A 63 -26.53 37.23 24.48
N GLY A 64 -27.87 37.17 24.45
CA GLY A 64 -28.71 37.78 23.42
C GLY A 64 -30.05 37.08 23.30
N GLU A 65 -30.86 37.09 24.37
CA GLU A 65 -32.29 36.76 24.27
C GLU A 65 -32.96 37.84 23.41
N ASP A 66 -33.06 37.61 22.09
CA ASP A 66 -34.07 38.16 21.14
C ASP A 66 -33.59 38.18 19.67
N GLU A 67 -32.91 37.13 19.19
CA GLU A 67 -32.56 37.01 17.77
C GLU A 67 -33.25 35.82 17.10
N SER A 68 -34.06 36.11 16.07
CA SER A 68 -34.79 35.13 15.27
C SER A 68 -33.84 34.19 14.51
N TYR A 69 -34.27 32.94 14.30
CA TYR A 69 -33.52 31.90 13.57
C TYR A 69 -33.04 32.37 12.18
N GLU A 70 -33.83 33.24 11.53
CA GLU A 70 -33.50 33.81 10.22
C GLU A 70 -32.26 34.73 10.28
N ASP A 71 -32.11 35.53 11.34
CA ASP A 71 -30.94 36.40 11.53
C ASP A 71 -29.69 35.60 11.89
N ARG A 72 -29.85 34.48 12.60
CA ARG A 72 -28.75 33.54 12.90
C ARG A 72 -28.22 32.88 11.63
N MET A 73 -29.11 32.46 10.72
CA MET A 73 -28.73 31.90 9.42
C MET A 73 -28.09 32.95 8.51
N ARG A 74 -28.58 34.20 8.54
CA ARG A 74 -28.00 35.30 7.77
C ARG A 74 -26.58 35.62 8.24
N ARG A 75 -26.31 35.61 9.56
CA ARG A 75 -24.96 35.84 10.12
C ARG A 75 -23.97 34.72 9.76
N ILE A 76 -24.42 33.45 9.84
CA ILE A 76 -23.60 32.30 9.43
C ILE A 76 -23.27 32.36 7.93
N ASN A 77 -24.21 32.79 7.10
CA ASN A 77 -23.96 32.98 5.67
C ASN A 77 -22.99 34.14 5.40
N LEU A 78 -23.10 35.24 6.15
CA LEU A 78 -22.20 36.39 6.06
C LEU A 78 -20.77 36.01 6.45
N GLN A 79 -20.58 35.23 7.52
CA GLN A 79 -19.28 34.70 7.92
C GLN A 79 -18.66 33.78 6.84
N LYS A 80 -19.48 32.91 6.20
CA LYS A 80 -19.01 32.07 5.09
C LYS A 80 -18.63 32.87 3.84
N GLU A 81 -19.29 34.00 3.60
CA GLU A 81 -18.92 34.92 2.52
C GLU A 81 -17.64 35.69 2.84
N GLU A 82 -17.49 36.18 4.07
CA GLU A 82 -16.27 36.84 4.54
C GLU A 82 -15.05 35.92 4.46
N GLU A 83 -15.17 34.65 4.87
CA GLU A 83 -14.10 33.65 4.72
C GLU A 83 -13.73 33.40 3.26
N ARG A 84 -14.72 33.35 2.35
CA ARG A 84 -14.49 33.21 0.91
C ARG A 84 -13.75 34.42 0.35
N VAL A 85 -14.17 35.63 0.71
CA VAL A 85 -13.54 36.89 0.28
C VAL A 85 -12.12 37.00 0.82
N ARG A 86 -11.88 36.55 2.07
CA ARG A 86 -10.54 36.56 2.67
C ARG A 86 -9.58 35.62 1.94
N ARG A 87 -10.00 34.39 1.63
CA ARG A 87 -9.20 33.44 0.83
C ARG A 87 -8.92 33.95 -0.57
N PHE A 88 -9.91 34.62 -1.18
CA PHE A 88 -9.75 35.23 -2.50
C PHE A 88 -8.76 36.39 -2.48
N LYS A 89 -8.81 37.26 -1.45
CA LYS A 89 -7.82 38.33 -1.27
C LYS A 89 -6.41 37.80 -1.04
N GLU A 90 -6.26 36.74 -0.24
CA GLU A 90 -4.95 36.11 0.02
C GLU A 90 -4.36 35.46 -1.25
N GLN A 91 -5.20 34.87 -2.11
CA GLN A 91 -4.77 34.41 -3.43
C GLN A 91 -4.34 35.57 -4.33
N LEU A 92 -5.10 36.66 -4.35
CA LEU A 92 -4.77 37.85 -5.12
C LEU A 92 -3.47 38.53 -4.66
N GLU A 93 -3.18 38.50 -3.36
CA GLU A 93 -1.90 38.98 -2.80
C GLU A 93 -0.74 38.04 -3.14
N LYS A 94 -0.95 36.72 -3.14
CA LYS A 94 0.06 35.75 -3.59
C LYS A 94 0.36 35.88 -5.08
N ASP A 95 -0.66 36.08 -5.90
CA ASP A 95 -0.52 36.28 -7.35
C ASP A 95 0.20 37.60 -7.64
N LYS A 96 -0.12 38.69 -6.90
CA LYS A 96 0.62 39.96 -7.00
C LYS A 96 2.06 39.85 -6.53
N ALA A 97 2.32 39.13 -5.45
CA ALA A 97 3.68 38.90 -4.96
C ALA A 97 4.50 38.07 -5.97
N GLN A 98 3.88 37.13 -6.68
CA GLN A 98 4.53 36.37 -7.75
C GLN A 98 4.80 37.24 -8.99
N ASP A 99 3.88 38.14 -9.36
CA ASP A 99 4.07 39.08 -10.47
C ASP A 99 5.17 40.12 -10.16
N ASP A 100 5.20 40.66 -8.95
CA ASP A 100 6.24 41.59 -8.50
C ASP A 100 7.61 40.89 -8.43
N GLN A 101 7.64 39.61 -8.07
CA GLN A 101 8.88 38.82 -8.04
C GLN A 101 9.37 38.44 -9.45
N MET A 102 8.47 38.34 -10.45
CA MET A 102 8.84 38.21 -11.87
C MET A 102 9.37 39.51 -12.49
N MET A 103 8.94 40.69 -12.01
CA MET A 103 9.37 42.00 -12.52
C MET A 103 10.76 42.44 -12.07
N VAL A 104 11.33 41.84 -11.01
CA VAL A 104 12.65 42.23 -10.46
C VAL A 104 13.82 41.54 -11.16
N ASP A 105 13.60 40.43 -11.87
CA ASP A 105 14.65 39.62 -12.50
C ASP A 105 14.93 39.95 -13.99
N ASP A 106 14.17 40.86 -14.62
CA ASP A 106 14.37 41.23 -16.02
C ASP A 106 15.20 42.54 -16.16
N LYS A 107 16.53 42.42 -16.04
CA LYS A 107 17.48 43.51 -16.37
C LYS A 107 17.95 43.39 -17.81
N THR A 108 17.11 43.79 -18.76
CA THR A 108 17.50 43.97 -20.16
C THR A 108 16.92 45.28 -20.73
N PRO A 109 17.73 46.21 -21.27
CA PRO A 109 17.20 47.49 -21.76
C PRO A 109 16.40 47.33 -23.07
N PRO A 110 15.20 47.94 -23.20
CA PRO A 110 14.38 47.83 -24.40
C PRO A 110 14.99 48.53 -25.62
N ARG A 111 14.92 47.83 -26.76
CA ARG A 111 15.35 48.30 -28.09
C ARG A 111 14.26 49.18 -28.70
N GLU A 112 14.59 50.42 -29.03
CA GLU A 112 13.75 51.36 -29.76
C GLU A 112 13.36 50.80 -31.14
N ILE A 113 12.07 50.78 -31.45
CA ILE A 113 11.55 50.67 -32.82
C ILE A 113 10.56 51.82 -33.03
N ALA A 114 10.88 52.62 -34.03
CA ALA A 114 10.23 53.86 -34.40
C ALA A 114 8.86 53.65 -35.07
N ALA A 115 7.93 54.53 -34.68
CA ALA A 115 6.91 55.26 -35.45
C ALA A 115 6.20 54.58 -36.65
N GLY A 116 4.86 54.58 -36.60
CA GLY A 116 4.01 54.48 -37.79
C GLY A 116 2.55 54.12 -37.54
N ASP A 117 1.74 55.12 -37.20
CA ASP A 117 0.31 55.32 -37.56
C ASP A 117 -0.77 54.26 -37.20
N THR A 118 -1.48 54.54 -36.11
CA THR A 118 -2.96 54.38 -35.98
C THR A 118 -3.68 55.52 -36.73
N PRO A 119 -4.94 55.43 -37.24
CA PRO A 119 -6.16 55.25 -36.41
C PRO A 119 -7.45 54.74 -37.17
N PRO A 120 -8.71 54.88 -36.70
CA PRO A 120 -9.30 54.72 -35.36
C PRO A 120 -10.58 53.82 -35.34
N ARG A 121 -11.10 53.63 -34.11
CA ARG A 121 -12.34 52.99 -33.63
C ARG A 121 -13.61 53.87 -33.81
N ALA A 122 -14.78 53.29 -34.17
CA ALA A 122 -16.16 53.72 -33.79
C ALA A 122 -17.26 52.81 -34.43
N THR A 123 -18.10 52.09 -33.65
CA THR A 123 -19.54 52.32 -33.26
C THR A 123 -20.65 51.85 -34.25
N ALA A 124 -21.46 50.90 -33.75
CA ALA A 124 -22.94 50.76 -33.80
C ALA A 124 -23.76 50.62 -35.12
N GLU A 125 -24.80 49.78 -35.00
CA GLU A 125 -26.14 49.81 -35.63
C GLU A 125 -26.47 49.07 -36.95
N ASP A 126 -27.57 48.29 -36.83
CA ASP A 126 -28.70 48.07 -37.72
C ASP A 126 -28.73 47.10 -38.92
N THR A 127 -29.93 46.52 -39.02
CA THR A 127 -30.45 45.34 -39.76
C THR A 127 -30.69 45.54 -41.29
N PRO A 128 -31.45 44.67 -41.99
CA PRO A 128 -31.12 43.85 -43.19
C PRO A 128 -31.67 44.51 -44.51
N PRO A 129 -32.17 43.83 -45.58
CA PRO A 129 -31.92 42.53 -46.26
C PRO A 129 -31.63 42.71 -47.79
N ARG A 130 -31.20 41.66 -48.52
CA ARG A 130 -31.64 41.42 -49.94
C ARG A 130 -31.32 40.03 -50.49
N ASP A 131 -32.38 39.35 -50.93
CA ASP A 131 -32.42 38.14 -51.75
C ASP A 131 -32.02 38.36 -53.22
N LEU A 132 -31.72 37.24 -53.91
CA LEU A 132 -32.21 36.76 -55.23
C LEU A 132 -31.21 35.70 -55.75
N ALA A 133 -31.53 34.52 -56.28
CA ALA A 133 -32.77 33.78 -56.48
C ALA A 133 -32.41 32.35 -57.00
N GLY A 134 -33.31 31.38 -56.79
CA GLY A 134 -33.41 30.07 -57.46
C GLY A 134 -32.81 28.92 -56.63
N GLY A 135 -33.57 28.08 -55.92
CA GLY A 135 -34.78 27.33 -56.32
C GLY A 135 -34.33 25.96 -56.88
N ASP A 136 -34.73 24.78 -56.42
CA ASP A 136 -35.85 24.38 -55.58
C ASP A 136 -35.51 23.11 -54.77
N THR A 137 -36.06 23.04 -53.56
CA THR A 137 -36.22 21.86 -52.68
C THR A 137 -37.65 21.28 -52.93
N PRO A 138 -38.30 20.37 -52.16
CA PRO A 138 -38.00 19.76 -50.85
C PRO A 138 -38.55 18.29 -50.76
N PRO A 139 -39.04 17.74 -49.62
CA PRO A 139 -38.64 17.87 -48.20
C PRO A 139 -38.45 16.51 -47.48
N ARG A 140 -37.77 16.57 -46.33
CA ARG A 140 -38.05 15.72 -45.15
C ARG A 140 -39.27 16.27 -44.42
N ASP A 141 -40.11 15.42 -43.80
CA ASP A 141 -40.67 15.74 -42.47
C ASP A 141 -41.44 14.60 -41.73
N VAL A 142 -41.17 14.56 -40.41
CA VAL A 142 -42.09 14.42 -39.25
C VAL A 142 -42.80 13.10 -38.90
N LYS A 143 -42.40 12.61 -37.70
CA LYS A 143 -43.15 11.96 -36.59
C LYS A 143 -44.46 11.21 -36.88
N LYS A 144 -44.55 9.98 -36.36
CA LYS A 144 -45.51 9.61 -35.28
C LYS A 144 -45.24 8.23 -34.67
N ARG A 145 -45.75 8.11 -33.43
CA ARG A 145 -45.74 7.01 -32.47
C ARG A 145 -46.64 5.84 -32.94
N ARG A 146 -46.38 4.59 -32.48
CA ARG A 146 -47.29 3.74 -31.67
C ARG A 146 -46.75 2.29 -31.53
N TRP A 147 -47.00 1.70 -30.36
CA TRP A 147 -46.68 0.36 -29.89
C TRP A 147 -47.63 -0.74 -30.44
N ASP A 148 -47.17 -2.00 -30.23
CA ASP A 148 -47.87 -3.31 -30.19
C ASP A 148 -48.31 -3.99 -31.49
N VAL A 149 -47.76 -5.19 -31.79
CA VAL A 149 -48.35 -6.53 -31.51
C VAL A 149 -47.50 -7.62 -32.20
N ASP A 150 -47.44 -8.77 -31.52
CA ASP A 150 -46.63 -9.99 -31.68
C ASP A 150 -46.85 -10.90 -32.92
N GLU A 151 -46.00 -11.94 -32.94
CA GLU A 151 -46.15 -13.31 -33.49
C GLU A 151 -45.90 -13.55 -35.01
N VAL A 152 -45.43 -14.69 -35.53
CA VAL A 152 -44.56 -15.86 -35.17
C VAL A 152 -44.68 -16.85 -36.37
N LYS A 153 -43.67 -17.73 -36.59
CA LYS A 153 -43.57 -18.95 -37.47
C LYS A 153 -42.99 -18.82 -38.89
N GLU A 154 -41.81 -19.39 -39.17
CA GLU A 154 -41.40 -20.81 -39.50
C GLU A 154 -41.42 -21.05 -41.02
N GLU A 155 -40.26 -21.07 -41.72
CA GLU A 155 -39.42 -22.22 -42.16
C GLU A 155 -39.55 -22.45 -43.70
N PRO A 156 -38.72 -23.26 -44.44
CA PRO A 156 -37.39 -23.84 -44.16
C PRO A 156 -36.35 -23.86 -45.34
N GLY A 157 -35.09 -24.22 -45.01
CA GLY A 157 -34.13 -25.04 -45.81
C GLY A 157 -33.35 -24.38 -46.96
N THR A 158 -32.08 -24.68 -47.31
CA THR A 158 -31.02 -25.65 -46.94
C THR A 158 -29.69 -25.10 -47.57
N THR A 159 -28.48 -25.21 -47.02
CA THR A 159 -27.55 -26.35 -47.16
C THR A 159 -26.22 -26.03 -46.45
N LYS A 160 -25.57 -27.08 -45.93
CA LYS A 160 -24.47 -27.10 -44.95
C LYS A 160 -23.09 -27.23 -45.60
N ARG A 161 -22.06 -26.68 -44.94
CA ARG A 161 -20.70 -27.30 -44.84
C ARG A 161 -20.23 -27.26 -43.38
N ARG A 162 -20.09 -28.45 -42.79
CA ARG A 162 -19.63 -28.77 -41.41
C ARG A 162 -18.08 -28.78 -41.38
N SER A 163 -17.44 -28.16 -40.39
CA SER A 163 -17.11 -28.67 -39.04
C SER A 163 -16.38 -30.03 -39.04
N ARG A 164 -15.08 -29.96 -38.76
CA ARG A 164 -14.12 -31.07 -38.65
C ARG A 164 -13.65 -31.16 -37.20
N TRP A 165 -14.53 -31.61 -36.31
CA TRP A 165 -14.23 -32.04 -34.94
C TRP A 165 -15.38 -32.96 -34.54
N ASP A 166 -15.23 -34.25 -34.83
CA ASP A 166 -15.93 -35.39 -34.20
C ASP A 166 -15.53 -36.67 -34.97
N GLN A 167 -14.35 -37.20 -34.66
CA GLN A 167 -14.02 -38.60 -34.88
C GLN A 167 -13.19 -39.10 -33.70
N THR A 168 -13.66 -40.19 -33.10
CA THR A 168 -12.98 -41.00 -32.09
C THR A 168 -11.75 -41.70 -32.69
N PRO A 169 -10.67 -41.85 -31.90
CA PRO A 169 -9.79 -42.99 -32.06
C PRO A 169 -9.68 -43.82 -30.77
N ALA A 170 -9.63 -45.14 -30.97
CA ALA A 170 -9.39 -46.16 -29.95
C ALA A 170 -7.90 -46.25 -29.54
N GLU A 171 -7.70 -46.57 -28.25
CA GLU A 171 -6.65 -47.39 -27.60
C GLU A 171 -5.12 -47.16 -27.82
N VAL A 172 -4.49 -46.55 -26.79
CA VAL A 172 -3.22 -46.80 -26.02
C VAL A 172 -1.89 -47.18 -26.77
N PRO A 173 -0.65 -46.78 -26.32
CA PRO A 173 -0.24 -46.64 -24.92
C PRO A 173 0.78 -45.55 -24.47
N GLU A 174 0.80 -45.40 -23.14
CA GLU A 174 1.87 -44.94 -22.21
C GLU A 174 2.48 -43.52 -22.31
N LYS A 175 2.17 -42.69 -21.29
CA LYS A 175 3.19 -41.96 -20.52
C LYS A 175 2.69 -41.50 -19.13
N LYS A 176 3.54 -41.80 -18.16
CA LYS A 176 3.61 -41.46 -16.71
C LYS A 176 2.78 -40.24 -16.27
N ARG A 177 1.79 -40.49 -15.40
CA ARG A 177 1.07 -39.47 -14.64
C ARG A 177 1.51 -39.44 -13.17
N SER A 178 1.45 -38.21 -12.67
CA SER A 178 1.93 -37.69 -11.40
C SER A 178 1.30 -38.35 -10.15
N ARG A 179 2.14 -38.43 -9.11
CA ARG A 179 1.98 -39.10 -7.81
C ARG A 179 1.02 -38.38 -6.84
N TRP A 180 -0.09 -37.80 -7.33
CA TRP A 180 -0.98 -36.99 -6.48
C TRP A 180 -2.49 -37.28 -6.57
N ASP A 181 -2.94 -38.15 -7.48
CA ASP A 181 -4.36 -38.51 -7.60
C ASP A 181 -4.60 -40.03 -7.48
N GLN A 182 -4.56 -40.56 -6.25
CA GLN A 182 -5.23 -41.84 -5.93
C GLN A 182 -5.84 -41.79 -4.52
N THR A 183 -7.16 -41.95 -4.45
CA THR A 183 -7.94 -42.27 -3.25
C THR A 183 -7.83 -43.77 -2.95
N PRO A 184 -7.41 -44.19 -1.73
CA PRO A 184 -7.33 -45.60 -1.40
C PRO A 184 -8.67 -46.14 -0.86
N ALA A 185 -9.12 -47.26 -1.43
CA ALA A 185 -10.17 -48.12 -0.86
C ALA A 185 -9.60 -49.04 0.24
N ALA A 186 -10.45 -49.38 1.19
CA ALA A 186 -10.14 -50.05 2.45
C ALA A 186 -9.53 -51.46 2.31
N SER A 187 -8.48 -51.72 3.10
CA SER A 187 -8.18 -53.04 3.66
C SER A 187 -7.45 -52.89 5.01
N THR A 188 -7.76 -53.82 5.90
CA THR A 188 -7.55 -53.82 7.35
C THR A 188 -6.10 -54.16 7.73
N SER A 189 -5.50 -53.40 8.66
CA SER A 189 -4.86 -53.89 9.91
C SER A 189 -3.78 -52.96 10.48
N THR A 190 -3.87 -52.80 11.82
CA THR A 190 -2.82 -52.48 12.80
C THR A 190 -2.11 -51.11 12.78
N SER A 191 -2.67 -50.21 13.57
CA SER A 191 -2.04 -49.35 14.60
C SER A 191 -0.53 -49.05 14.50
N ALA A 192 -0.18 -47.84 14.04
CA ALA A 192 1.04 -47.13 14.44
C ALA A 192 0.89 -45.62 14.12
N VAL A 193 0.89 -44.77 15.15
CA VAL A 193 0.90 -43.31 15.02
C VAL A 193 2.35 -42.83 15.13
N ALA A 194 2.80 -42.08 14.12
CA ALA A 194 3.99 -41.22 14.16
C ALA A 194 3.82 -40.08 13.11
N PRO A 195 4.59 -38.98 13.15
CA PRO A 195 4.19 -37.72 13.77
C PRO A 195 4.34 -36.50 12.81
N THR A 196 4.13 -35.28 13.34
CA THR A 196 4.65 -33.93 12.95
C THR A 196 3.54 -32.86 12.77
N PRO A 197 3.86 -31.54 12.86
CA PRO A 197 4.60 -30.85 13.90
C PRO A 197 3.88 -29.54 14.33
N SER A 198 3.78 -29.24 15.63
CA SER A 198 3.44 -27.89 16.10
C SER A 198 3.72 -27.76 17.60
N ALA A 199 4.63 -26.83 17.92
CA ALA A 199 4.76 -26.12 19.18
C ALA A 199 4.80 -26.96 20.47
N THR A 200 5.98 -27.50 20.80
CA THR A 200 6.37 -27.75 22.20
C THR A 200 6.43 -26.42 22.96
N GLY A 201 5.27 -25.95 23.42
CA GLY A 201 5.19 -25.13 24.62
C GLY A 201 5.32 -26.06 25.81
N VAL A 202 6.50 -26.09 26.43
CA VAL A 202 6.71 -26.78 27.70
C VAL A 202 5.76 -26.17 28.72
N MET A 203 4.71 -26.88 29.14
CA MET A 203 3.83 -26.42 30.23
C MET A 203 4.67 -26.37 31.51
N MET A 204 4.92 -25.15 31.98
CA MET A 204 5.54 -24.85 33.25
C MET A 204 4.46 -24.99 34.34
N VAL A 205 4.60 -25.96 35.24
CA VAL A 205 3.67 -26.21 36.36
C VAL A 205 4.37 -25.84 37.67
N GLU A 206 3.64 -25.28 38.63
CA GLU A 206 4.18 -24.97 39.96
C GLU A 206 4.63 -26.25 40.68
N ASP A 207 5.88 -26.27 41.15
CA ASP A 207 6.41 -27.41 41.91
C ASP A 207 5.66 -27.51 43.24
N LYS A 208 4.93 -28.62 43.44
CA LYS A 208 4.03 -28.85 44.59
C LYS A 208 4.73 -28.68 45.94
N ARG A 209 6.07 -28.79 46.00
CA ARG A 209 6.90 -28.59 47.20
C ARG A 209 6.95 -27.14 47.69
N TYR A 210 6.69 -26.17 46.81
CA TYR A 210 6.74 -24.74 47.14
C TYR A 210 5.35 -24.10 47.24
N ARG A 211 4.30 -24.91 47.26
CA ARG A 211 2.93 -24.44 47.48
C ARG A 211 2.74 -24.03 48.95
N ARG A 212 2.08 -22.90 49.19
CA ARG A 212 1.65 -22.52 50.55
C ARG A 212 0.64 -23.54 51.08
N MET A 213 0.93 -24.13 52.24
CA MET A 213 -0.03 -24.96 52.97
C MET A 213 -1.07 -24.07 53.65
N ILE A 214 -2.29 -24.58 53.81
CA ILE A 214 -3.40 -23.86 54.46
C ILE A 214 -3.23 -24.01 55.98
N ASP A 215 -3.65 -23.01 56.76
CA ASP A 215 -3.50 -23.01 58.22
C ASP A 215 -4.13 -24.24 58.88
N GLU A 216 -5.25 -24.75 58.35
CA GLU A 216 -5.90 -25.99 58.80
C GLU A 216 -5.04 -27.25 58.56
N GLU A 217 -4.26 -27.28 57.47
CA GLU A 217 -3.33 -28.38 57.21
C GLU A 217 -2.11 -28.29 58.15
N LEU A 218 -1.66 -27.06 58.45
CA LEU A 218 -0.56 -26.79 59.37
C LEU A 218 -0.90 -27.20 60.82
N ASP A 219 -2.10 -26.88 61.28
CA ASP A 219 -2.60 -27.20 62.63
C ASP A 219 -2.74 -28.72 62.85
N SER A 220 -2.91 -29.50 61.78
CA SER A 220 -2.92 -30.97 61.85
C SER A 220 -1.53 -31.60 61.94
N LEU A 221 -0.50 -30.87 61.49
CA LEU A 221 0.90 -31.34 61.42
C LEU A 221 1.72 -30.92 62.63
N LEU A 222 1.37 -29.78 63.26
CA LEU A 222 2.08 -29.23 64.40
C LEU A 222 1.45 -29.72 65.72
N PRO A 223 2.25 -29.93 66.78
CA PRO A 223 1.72 -30.33 68.09
C PRO A 223 0.79 -29.24 68.63
N GLY A 224 -0.45 -29.65 68.92
CA GLY A 224 -1.52 -28.74 69.33
C GLY A 224 -1.43 -28.28 70.78
N ALA A 225 -2.42 -27.48 71.20
CA ALA A 225 -2.52 -26.95 72.56
C ALA A 225 -2.55 -28.04 73.66
N ASP A 226 -2.98 -29.25 73.31
CA ASP A 226 -3.05 -30.41 74.20
C ASP A 226 -1.68 -30.97 74.60
N GLU A 227 -0.62 -30.65 73.84
CA GLU A 227 0.79 -30.98 74.16
C GLU A 227 1.55 -29.79 74.79
N GLY A 228 0.84 -28.68 75.09
CA GLY A 228 1.36 -27.53 75.83
C GLY A 228 1.93 -26.38 74.99
N TYR A 229 1.70 -26.37 73.67
CA TYR A 229 2.20 -25.34 72.75
C TYR A 229 1.08 -24.36 72.33
N ALA A 230 1.37 -23.05 72.31
CA ALA A 230 0.42 -22.01 71.90
C ALA A 230 0.97 -21.23 70.70
N VAL A 231 0.10 -20.94 69.72
CA VAL A 231 0.45 -20.17 68.52
C VAL A 231 0.65 -18.71 68.90
N VAL A 232 1.84 -18.16 68.63
CA VAL A 232 2.20 -16.77 68.93
C VAL A 232 1.63 -15.83 67.86
N ALA A 233 0.98 -14.74 68.27
CA ALA A 233 0.53 -13.70 67.36
C ALA A 233 1.72 -13.00 66.69
N VAL A 234 1.66 -12.83 65.37
CA VAL A 234 2.71 -12.18 64.58
C VAL A 234 2.84 -10.71 65.03
N PRO A 235 4.05 -10.19 65.33
CA PRO A 235 4.25 -8.79 65.69
C PRO A 235 3.84 -7.83 64.57
N ASP A 236 3.29 -6.67 64.94
CA ASP A 236 2.75 -5.67 63.99
C ASP A 236 3.78 -5.14 62.95
N ASP A 237 5.08 -5.25 63.23
CA ASP A 237 6.17 -4.84 62.34
C ASP A 237 6.57 -5.89 61.28
N TYR A 238 5.96 -7.08 61.27
CA TYR A 238 6.32 -8.13 60.33
C TYR A 238 5.65 -7.97 58.95
N LYS A 239 6.43 -7.63 57.92
CA LYS A 239 6.00 -7.62 56.52
C LYS A 239 6.60 -8.80 55.76
N PRO A 240 5.81 -9.83 55.38
CA PRO A 240 6.34 -10.98 54.66
C PRO A 240 6.81 -10.60 53.25
N GLY A 241 7.96 -11.13 52.82
CA GLY A 241 8.46 -10.97 51.45
C GLY A 241 7.56 -11.67 50.41
N PRO A 242 7.57 -11.23 49.14
CA PRO A 242 6.76 -11.84 48.08
C PRO A 242 7.16 -13.31 47.86
N SER A 243 6.18 -14.20 47.72
CA SER A 243 6.42 -15.64 47.55
C SER A 243 7.09 -15.94 46.22
N VAL A 244 8.20 -16.69 46.25
CA VAL A 244 8.90 -17.14 45.04
C VAL A 244 8.15 -18.32 44.42
N ARG A 245 7.36 -18.08 43.36
CA ARG A 245 6.74 -19.14 42.55
C ARG A 245 7.78 -19.73 41.61
N LYS A 246 8.28 -20.94 41.92
CA LYS A 246 9.21 -21.67 41.05
C LYS A 246 8.41 -22.64 40.18
N MET A 247 8.36 -22.37 38.88
CA MET A 247 7.71 -23.25 37.90
C MET A 247 8.73 -24.22 37.29
N VAL A 248 8.29 -25.46 37.01
CA VAL A 248 9.11 -26.55 36.47
C VAL A 248 8.36 -27.21 35.29
N PRO A 249 9.05 -27.67 34.22
CA PRO A 249 8.44 -28.39 33.10
C PRO A 249 7.65 -29.64 33.52
N ALA A 250 6.40 -29.75 33.08
CA ALA A 250 5.55 -30.91 33.33
C ALA A 250 5.97 -32.14 32.51
N THR A 251 6.23 -33.27 33.18
CA THR A 251 6.45 -34.58 32.56
C THR A 251 5.10 -35.27 32.29
N ALA A 252 4.83 -35.63 31.04
CA ALA A 252 3.57 -36.26 30.63
C ALA A 252 3.54 -37.76 30.97
N GLU A 253 2.68 -38.17 31.91
CA GLU A 253 2.29 -39.58 32.07
C GLU A 253 1.10 -39.89 31.13
N THR A 254 1.24 -40.95 30.35
CA THR A 254 0.31 -41.32 29.27
C THR A 254 -0.91 -42.10 29.79
N GLY A 255 -2.10 -41.49 29.70
CA GLY A 255 -3.38 -42.16 29.90
C GLY A 255 -4.54 -41.33 29.31
N PHE A 256 -5.37 -41.94 28.48
CA PHE A 256 -6.51 -41.30 27.82
C PHE A 256 -7.67 -41.17 28.82
N MET A 257 -7.99 -39.95 29.28
CA MET A 257 -9.19 -39.68 30.08
C MET A 257 -10.30 -39.08 29.21
N MET A 258 -11.53 -39.61 29.35
CA MET A 258 -12.72 -38.89 28.88
C MET A 258 -12.84 -37.62 29.73
N GLN A 259 -12.90 -36.45 29.08
CA GLN A 259 -13.13 -35.18 29.76
C GLN A 259 -14.58 -35.14 30.26
N ASP A 260 -14.75 -35.32 31.56
CA ASP A 260 -15.96 -34.86 32.24
C ASP A 260 -15.98 -33.33 32.25
N GLU A 261 -17.20 -32.77 32.20
CA GLU A 261 -17.49 -31.32 32.19
C GLU A 261 -16.81 -30.53 33.34
N SER A 262 -16.43 -31.23 34.41
CA SER A 262 -15.73 -30.69 35.57
C SER A 262 -14.26 -30.35 35.31
N ASP A 263 -13.59 -31.04 34.38
CA ASP A 263 -12.18 -30.79 34.04
C ASP A 263 -12.02 -29.60 33.10
N ALA A 264 -13.02 -29.30 32.27
CA ALA A 264 -13.08 -28.05 31.49
C ALA A 264 -13.29 -26.83 32.40
N ALA A 265 -14.05 -26.98 33.49
CA ALA A 265 -14.20 -25.94 34.52
C ALA A 265 -12.90 -25.74 35.33
N ARG A 266 -12.15 -26.81 35.62
CA ARG A 266 -10.83 -26.70 36.26
C ARG A 266 -9.75 -26.10 35.36
N ALA A 267 -9.78 -26.41 34.06
CA ALA A 267 -8.88 -25.78 33.08
C ALA A 267 -9.14 -24.26 32.94
N ARG A 268 -10.39 -23.81 33.13
CA ARG A 268 -10.75 -22.38 33.22
C ARG A 268 -10.19 -21.71 34.48
N ALA A 269 -10.17 -22.40 35.62
CA ALA A 269 -9.63 -21.87 36.87
C ALA A 269 -8.09 -21.87 36.92
N ALA A 270 -7.44 -22.84 36.25
CA ALA A 270 -5.97 -22.98 36.24
C ALA A 270 -5.25 -21.99 35.31
N ALA A 271 -5.97 -21.31 34.40
CA ALA A 271 -5.44 -20.27 33.51
C ALA A 271 -5.42 -18.86 34.17
N GLY A 272 -5.48 -18.79 35.50
CA GLY A 272 -5.43 -17.53 36.25
C GLY A 272 -4.02 -16.93 36.28
N GLY A 273 -3.76 -15.92 35.45
CA GLY A 273 -2.61 -15.04 35.65
C GLY A 273 -2.09 -14.26 34.44
N MET A 274 -2.90 -13.38 33.84
CA MET A 274 -2.36 -12.18 33.20
C MET A 274 -3.31 -11.02 33.51
N GLN A 275 -2.85 -10.10 34.36
CA GLN A 275 -3.57 -8.88 34.74
C GLN A 275 -3.77 -8.00 33.50
N GLY A 276 -5.01 -7.92 33.05
CA GLY A 276 -5.52 -6.94 32.09
C GLY A 276 -7.04 -7.05 32.11
N SER A 277 -7.70 -6.06 32.71
CA SER A 277 -9.16 -5.91 32.85
C SER A 277 -9.97 -6.60 31.76
N THR A 278 -10.64 -7.72 32.06
CA THR A 278 -11.73 -8.25 31.24
C THR A 278 -12.65 -9.10 32.11
N GLU A 279 -13.78 -8.51 32.49
CA GLU A 279 -14.96 -9.26 32.92
C GLU A 279 -15.31 -10.23 31.79
N GLN A 280 -15.23 -11.54 32.02
CA GLN A 280 -15.87 -12.51 31.16
C GLN A 280 -17.38 -12.34 31.34
N THR A 281 -18.02 -11.55 30.47
CA THR A 281 -19.46 -11.32 30.53
C THR A 281 -20.19 -12.54 29.98
N GLU A 282 -20.57 -13.45 30.88
CA GLU A 282 -21.58 -14.47 30.58
C GLU A 282 -22.93 -13.75 30.41
N ILE A 283 -23.36 -13.57 29.17
CA ILE A 283 -24.69 -13.05 28.85
C ILE A 283 -25.62 -14.23 28.61
N GLU A 284 -26.74 -14.24 29.33
CA GLU A 284 -27.78 -15.27 29.25
C GLU A 284 -28.26 -15.45 27.80
N GLY A 285 -28.21 -16.69 27.28
CA GLY A 285 -28.55 -17.04 25.90
C GLY A 285 -27.44 -16.89 24.84
N ILE A 286 -26.34 -16.19 25.13
CA ILE A 286 -25.22 -15.95 24.18
C ILE A 286 -23.96 -16.75 24.56
N GLY A 287 -23.83 -17.18 25.81
CA GLY A 287 -22.70 -17.97 26.30
C GLY A 287 -21.44 -17.11 26.55
N THR A 288 -20.32 -17.74 26.90
CA THR A 288 -19.08 -17.03 27.27
C THR A 288 -18.47 -16.28 26.07
N LEU A 289 -18.56 -14.95 26.07
CA LEU A 289 -17.84 -14.07 25.14
C LEU A 289 -16.42 -13.81 25.65
N GLN A 290 -15.46 -13.62 24.73
CA GLN A 290 -14.07 -13.34 25.13
C GLN A 290 -13.88 -11.87 25.51
N PHE A 291 -14.60 -10.97 24.86
CA PHE A 291 -14.52 -9.53 25.05
C PHE A 291 -15.78 -8.85 24.50
N LEU A 292 -16.22 -7.73 25.09
CA LEU A 292 -17.29 -6.90 24.54
C LEU A 292 -16.78 -5.46 24.46
N LYS A 293 -16.69 -4.91 23.25
CA LYS A 293 -16.32 -3.51 23.06
C LYS A 293 -17.51 -2.60 23.41
N PRO A 294 -17.27 -1.36 23.88
CA PRO A 294 -18.34 -0.40 24.15
C PRO A 294 -19.17 -0.06 22.89
N GLU A 295 -18.56 -0.19 21.72
CA GLU A 295 -19.19 0.01 20.40
C GLU A 295 -20.14 -1.15 20.04
N ASP A 296 -19.76 -2.39 20.40
CA ASP A 296 -20.61 -3.57 20.24
C ASP A 296 -21.91 -3.43 21.05
N THR A 297 -21.83 -2.81 22.22
CA THR A 297 -23.02 -2.56 23.05
C THR A 297 -24.04 -1.68 22.35
N GLN A 298 -23.63 -0.76 21.47
CA GLN A 298 -24.54 0.08 20.71
C GLN A 298 -25.23 -0.70 19.57
N TYR A 299 -24.48 -1.49 18.81
CA TYR A 299 -25.03 -2.28 17.71
C TYR A 299 -25.87 -3.48 18.18
N PHE A 300 -25.45 -4.11 19.27
CA PHE A 300 -26.10 -5.30 19.85
C PHE A 300 -26.99 -4.95 21.05
N ALA A 301 -27.33 -3.67 21.28
CA ALA A 301 -28.19 -3.21 22.38
C ALA A 301 -29.51 -3.99 22.49
N LYS A 302 -30.12 -4.30 21.34
CA LYS A 302 -31.37 -5.08 21.24
C LYS A 302 -31.27 -6.53 21.75
N VAL A 303 -30.06 -7.02 21.91
CA VAL A 303 -29.74 -8.39 22.32
C VAL A 303 -29.07 -8.43 23.70
N LEU A 304 -28.45 -7.31 24.13
CA LEU A 304 -27.71 -7.18 25.38
C LEU A 304 -28.53 -6.57 26.54
N GLY A 305 -29.67 -5.94 26.29
CA GLY A 305 -30.53 -5.34 27.33
C GLY A 305 -31.42 -6.34 28.10
N GLU A 306 -32.06 -5.88 29.18
CA GLU A 306 -33.13 -6.61 29.89
C GLU A 306 -34.22 -6.99 28.88
N GLY A 307 -34.37 -8.29 28.58
CA GLY A 307 -35.14 -8.78 27.43
C GLY A 307 -34.38 -9.69 26.46
N GLY A 308 -33.11 -10.00 26.74
CA GLY A 308 -32.19 -10.74 25.87
C GLY A 308 -32.23 -12.28 26.01
N GLY A 309 -32.87 -12.80 27.05
CA GLY A 309 -33.00 -14.24 27.31
C GLY A 309 -33.94 -14.95 26.32
N GLU A 310 -33.79 -16.27 26.19
CA GLU A 310 -34.70 -17.11 25.37
C GLU A 310 -36.16 -17.10 25.90
N GLU A 311 -36.38 -16.63 27.13
CA GLU A 311 -37.68 -16.58 27.80
C GLU A 311 -38.60 -15.46 27.26
N ASP A 312 -38.04 -14.36 26.73
CA ASP A 312 -38.82 -13.25 26.14
C ASP A 312 -39.08 -13.43 24.63
N ASP A 313 -38.52 -14.46 24.00
CA ASP A 313 -38.68 -14.75 22.57
C ASP A 313 -40.16 -15.05 22.19
N ALA A 314 -41.04 -15.28 23.17
CA ALA A 314 -42.47 -15.55 22.98
C ALA A 314 -43.34 -14.29 22.71
N ALA A 315 -42.86 -13.10 23.07
CA ALA A 315 -43.62 -11.84 22.92
C ALA A 315 -43.35 -11.11 21.59
N TYR A 316 -42.34 -11.54 20.82
CA TYR A 316 -41.90 -10.87 19.59
C TYR A 316 -42.49 -11.48 18.33
N THR A 317 -42.59 -10.66 17.29
CA THR A 317 -43.03 -11.14 15.97
C THR A 317 -41.98 -12.09 15.36
N VAL A 318 -42.41 -12.97 14.45
CA VAL A 318 -41.53 -13.96 13.80
C VAL A 318 -40.34 -13.31 13.07
N GLU A 319 -40.51 -12.10 12.55
CA GLU A 319 -39.45 -11.34 11.85
C GLU A 319 -38.44 -10.74 12.85
N GLU A 320 -38.89 -10.18 13.96
CA GLU A 320 -38.02 -9.64 15.02
C GLU A 320 -37.20 -10.75 15.70
N LEU A 321 -37.79 -11.93 15.87
CA LEU A 321 -37.12 -13.10 16.43
C LEU A 321 -35.99 -13.58 15.49
N LYS A 322 -36.20 -13.53 14.16
CA LYS A 322 -35.14 -13.80 13.17
C LYS A 322 -34.02 -12.77 13.26
N GLU A 323 -34.33 -11.48 13.35
CA GLU A 323 -33.31 -10.43 13.50
C GLU A 323 -32.47 -10.62 14.76
N ARG A 324 -33.10 -10.92 15.90
CA ARG A 324 -32.40 -11.19 17.17
C ARG A 324 -31.49 -12.41 17.07
N LYS A 325 -31.97 -13.50 16.45
CA LYS A 325 -31.15 -14.70 16.22
C LYS A 325 -29.93 -14.41 15.34
N ILE A 326 -30.08 -13.61 14.28
CA ILE A 326 -28.96 -13.18 13.43
C ILE A 326 -27.97 -12.36 14.25
N MET A 327 -28.43 -11.39 15.04
CA MET A 327 -27.57 -10.55 15.88
C MET A 327 -26.81 -11.38 16.93
N ARG A 328 -27.45 -12.34 17.61
CA ARG A 328 -26.78 -13.28 18.53
C ARG A 328 -25.68 -14.09 17.81
N LEU A 329 -25.93 -14.56 16.60
CA LEU A 329 -24.95 -15.31 15.80
C LEU A 329 -23.79 -14.45 15.32
N LEU A 330 -24.04 -13.20 14.89
CA LEU A 330 -23.00 -12.28 14.46
C LEU A 330 -22.08 -11.89 15.62
N LEU A 331 -22.63 -11.63 16.81
CA LEU A 331 -21.84 -11.36 18.01
C LEU A 331 -20.96 -12.55 18.40
N LYS A 332 -21.49 -13.78 18.34
CA LYS A 332 -20.72 -15.02 18.54
C LYS A 332 -19.59 -15.18 17.52
N ILE A 333 -19.78 -14.71 16.29
CA ILE A 333 -18.77 -14.77 15.23
C ILE A 333 -17.69 -13.68 15.42
N LYS A 334 -18.07 -12.48 15.85
CA LYS A 334 -17.14 -11.36 16.11
C LYS A 334 -16.28 -11.63 17.35
N ASN A 335 -16.91 -11.92 18.50
CA ASN A 335 -16.27 -11.87 19.82
C ASN A 335 -16.12 -13.25 20.51
N GLY A 336 -16.49 -14.33 19.82
CA GLY A 336 -16.44 -15.69 20.37
C GLY A 336 -15.07 -16.37 20.27
N THR A 337 -14.85 -17.38 21.11
CA THR A 337 -13.71 -18.30 20.98
C THR A 337 -13.73 -19.02 19.62
N PRO A 338 -12.58 -19.48 19.07
CA PRO A 338 -12.54 -20.22 17.80
C PRO A 338 -13.59 -21.35 17.63
N PRO A 339 -13.88 -22.21 18.63
CA PRO A 339 -14.94 -23.22 18.49
C PRO A 339 -16.34 -22.59 18.40
N VAL A 340 -16.64 -21.58 19.22
CA VAL A 340 -17.93 -20.86 19.19
C VAL A 340 -18.13 -20.19 17.82
N ARG A 341 -17.11 -19.50 17.31
CA ARG A 341 -17.14 -18.89 15.96
C ARG A 341 -17.44 -19.91 14.88
N LYS A 342 -16.78 -21.08 14.91
CA LYS A 342 -16.99 -22.14 13.92
C LYS A 342 -18.42 -22.67 13.94
N THR A 343 -19.00 -22.88 15.13
CA THR A 343 -20.39 -23.35 15.27
C THR A 343 -21.40 -22.29 14.82
N ALA A 344 -21.24 -21.03 15.24
CA ALA A 344 -22.11 -19.93 14.85
C ALA A 344 -22.03 -19.66 13.34
N LEU A 345 -20.83 -19.71 12.75
CA LEU A 345 -20.61 -19.58 11.31
C LEU A 345 -21.27 -20.70 10.52
N ARG A 346 -21.37 -21.92 11.06
CA ARG A 346 -22.11 -23.01 10.42
C ARG A 346 -23.63 -22.80 10.53
N GLN A 347 -24.11 -22.38 11.70
CA GLN A 347 -25.54 -22.14 11.94
C GLN A 347 -26.09 -21.02 11.05
N ILE A 348 -25.38 -19.90 10.93
CA ILE A 348 -25.82 -18.78 10.08
C ILE A 348 -25.84 -19.17 8.60
N THR A 349 -24.94 -20.07 8.16
CA THR A 349 -24.88 -20.49 6.75
C THR A 349 -25.90 -21.56 6.39
N ASP A 350 -26.12 -22.52 7.29
CA ASP A 350 -27.09 -23.59 7.05
C ASP A 350 -28.52 -23.04 7.04
N ARG A 351 -28.80 -22.03 7.90
CA ARG A 351 -30.11 -21.35 8.00
C ARG A 351 -30.22 -20.05 7.19
N ALA A 352 -29.26 -19.73 6.34
CA ALA A 352 -29.23 -18.46 5.60
C ALA A 352 -30.52 -18.22 4.77
N ARG A 353 -31.06 -19.27 4.12
CA ARG A 353 -32.30 -19.18 3.34
C ARG A 353 -33.54 -18.96 4.21
N GLU A 354 -33.55 -19.47 5.44
CA GLU A 354 -34.68 -19.33 6.38
C GLU A 354 -34.74 -17.91 6.98
N PHE A 355 -33.57 -17.31 7.21
CA PHE A 355 -33.43 -15.94 7.69
C PHE A 355 -33.82 -14.91 6.62
N GLY A 356 -33.49 -15.17 5.35
CA GLY A 356 -33.75 -14.27 4.24
C GLY A 356 -32.65 -13.23 4.04
N ALA A 357 -32.49 -12.78 2.78
CA ALA A 357 -31.39 -11.89 2.38
C ALA A 357 -31.45 -10.51 3.05
N GLY A 358 -32.64 -9.91 3.16
CA GLY A 358 -32.83 -8.58 3.74
C GLY A 358 -32.32 -8.46 5.17
N PRO A 359 -32.89 -9.21 6.13
CA PRO A 359 -32.47 -9.14 7.53
C PRO A 359 -30.98 -9.44 7.74
N LEU A 360 -30.40 -10.35 6.93
CA LEU A 360 -28.97 -10.65 6.99
C LEU A 360 -28.13 -9.44 6.57
N PHE A 361 -28.37 -8.87 5.39
CA PHE A 361 -27.57 -7.74 4.90
C PHE A 361 -27.82 -6.45 5.68
N ASP A 362 -29.03 -6.24 6.19
CA ASP A 362 -29.38 -5.07 6.99
C ASP A 362 -28.63 -5.02 8.33
N LYS A 363 -28.26 -6.17 8.91
CA LYS A 363 -27.45 -6.23 10.14
C LYS A 363 -25.96 -6.39 9.88
N ILE A 364 -25.55 -7.08 8.81
CA ILE A 364 -24.13 -7.32 8.52
C ILE A 364 -23.45 -6.08 7.93
N LEU A 365 -24.09 -5.39 6.98
CA LEU A 365 -23.45 -4.28 6.25
C LEU A 365 -23.05 -3.10 7.15
N PRO A 366 -23.88 -2.66 8.12
CA PRO A 366 -23.47 -1.58 9.03
C PRO A 366 -22.23 -1.92 9.87
N LEU A 367 -22.07 -3.18 10.29
CA LEU A 367 -20.87 -3.62 11.05
C LEU A 367 -19.60 -3.51 10.21
N LEU A 368 -19.70 -3.69 8.89
CA LEU A 368 -18.55 -3.58 7.99
C LEU A 368 -18.19 -2.12 7.67
N MET A 369 -19.12 -1.18 7.87
CA MET A 369 -18.89 0.26 7.69
C MET A 369 -18.23 0.91 8.91
N GLU A 370 -18.11 0.19 10.01
CA GLU A 370 -17.53 0.69 11.25
C GLU A 370 -16.02 0.91 11.10
N ARG A 371 -15.55 2.12 11.44
CA ARG A 371 -14.15 2.53 11.25
C ARG A 371 -13.19 1.92 12.27
N THR A 372 -13.70 1.44 13.39
CA THR A 372 -12.96 0.88 14.52
C THR A 372 -12.83 -0.64 14.46
N LEU A 373 -13.34 -1.24 13.37
CA LEU A 373 -13.28 -2.67 13.13
C LEU A 373 -11.83 -3.12 12.87
N GLU A 374 -11.36 -4.08 13.66
CA GLU A 374 -10.03 -4.66 13.48
C GLU A 374 -9.99 -5.54 12.22
N ASP A 375 -8.80 -5.67 11.62
CA ASP A 375 -8.60 -6.47 10.39
C ASP A 375 -9.06 -7.92 10.57
N GLN A 376 -8.86 -8.50 11.75
CA GLN A 376 -9.32 -9.85 12.06
C GLN A 376 -10.85 -9.95 12.15
N GLU A 377 -11.53 -8.95 12.71
CA GLU A 377 -12.99 -8.90 12.81
C GLU A 377 -13.62 -8.70 11.43
N ARG A 378 -13.02 -7.83 10.61
CA ARG A 378 -13.37 -7.62 9.21
C ARG A 378 -13.31 -8.91 8.41
N HIS A 379 -12.20 -9.65 8.53
CA HIS A 379 -12.04 -10.94 7.86
C HIS A 379 -13.16 -11.94 8.21
N LEU A 380 -13.58 -11.97 9.49
CA LEU A 380 -14.66 -12.85 9.93
C LEU A 380 -16.01 -12.45 9.31
N LEU A 381 -16.33 -11.15 9.28
CA LEU A 381 -17.56 -10.66 8.66
C LEU A 381 -17.58 -10.90 7.15
N VAL A 382 -16.45 -10.67 6.47
CA VAL A 382 -16.28 -10.98 5.04
C VAL A 382 -16.54 -12.46 4.78
N LYS A 383 -16.00 -13.35 5.62
CA LYS A 383 -16.22 -14.81 5.52
C LYS A 383 -17.67 -15.21 5.76
N VAL A 384 -18.39 -14.47 6.60
CA VAL A 384 -19.84 -14.65 6.79
C VAL A 384 -20.60 -14.26 5.52
N ILE A 385 -20.31 -13.07 4.96
CA ILE A 385 -20.94 -12.58 3.73
C ILE A 385 -20.72 -13.58 2.60
N ASP A 386 -19.48 -14.02 2.39
CA ASP A 386 -19.13 -14.95 1.32
C ASP A 386 -19.97 -16.25 1.36
N ARG A 387 -20.04 -16.88 2.54
CA ARG A 387 -20.81 -18.13 2.70
C ARG A 387 -22.31 -17.92 2.57
N ILE A 388 -22.83 -16.77 3.00
CA ILE A 388 -24.24 -16.42 2.85
C ILE A 388 -24.60 -16.16 1.39
N LEU A 389 -23.76 -15.42 0.65
CA LEU A 389 -23.95 -15.14 -0.78
C LEU A 389 -24.06 -16.43 -1.58
N TYR A 390 -23.19 -17.41 -1.31
CA TYR A 390 -23.23 -18.71 -1.95
C TYR A 390 -24.54 -19.48 -1.70
N LYS A 391 -25.14 -19.33 -0.51
CA LYS A 391 -26.38 -20.04 -0.15
C LYS A 391 -27.65 -19.35 -0.66
N LEU A 392 -27.65 -18.02 -0.69
CA LEU A 392 -28.81 -17.22 -1.10
C LEU A 392 -29.02 -17.18 -2.62
N ASP A 393 -27.94 -17.32 -3.41
CA ASP A 393 -27.99 -17.37 -4.88
C ASP A 393 -28.82 -16.19 -5.45
N ASP A 394 -29.89 -16.44 -6.22
CA ASP A 394 -30.73 -15.40 -6.84
C ASP A 394 -31.41 -14.43 -5.85
N LEU A 395 -31.57 -14.79 -4.58
CA LEU A 395 -32.23 -13.93 -3.57
C LEU A 395 -31.45 -12.64 -3.27
N VAL A 396 -30.18 -12.55 -3.69
CA VAL A 396 -29.32 -11.40 -3.44
C VAL A 396 -29.59 -10.23 -4.39
N ARG A 397 -30.25 -10.47 -5.54
CA ARG A 397 -30.41 -9.48 -6.63
C ARG A 397 -30.93 -8.10 -6.18
N PRO A 398 -31.98 -7.98 -5.33
CA PRO A 398 -32.45 -6.67 -4.87
C PRO A 398 -31.43 -5.90 -4.02
N TYR A 399 -30.50 -6.62 -3.38
CA TYR A 399 -29.53 -6.06 -2.43
C TYR A 399 -28.15 -5.80 -3.06
N VAL A 400 -27.94 -6.16 -4.33
CA VAL A 400 -26.65 -6.01 -5.03
C VAL A 400 -26.12 -4.59 -4.96
N HIS A 401 -26.95 -3.57 -5.23
CA HIS A 401 -26.50 -2.17 -5.15
C HIS A 401 -26.08 -1.80 -3.72
N LYS A 402 -26.85 -2.20 -2.70
CA LYS A 402 -26.54 -1.94 -1.30
C LYS A 402 -25.22 -2.59 -0.86
N ILE A 403 -24.97 -3.83 -1.32
CA ILE A 403 -23.71 -4.54 -1.06
C ILE A 403 -22.56 -3.83 -1.76
N LEU A 404 -22.70 -3.48 -3.04
CA LEU A 404 -21.65 -2.80 -3.80
C LEU A 404 -21.22 -1.48 -3.15
N VAL A 405 -22.16 -0.63 -2.74
CA VAL A 405 -21.83 0.66 -2.09
C VAL A 405 -20.96 0.49 -0.83
N VAL A 406 -21.12 -0.61 -0.09
CA VAL A 406 -20.34 -0.89 1.13
C VAL A 406 -19.00 -1.55 0.80
N ILE A 407 -18.94 -2.40 -0.22
CA ILE A 407 -17.75 -3.21 -0.55
C ILE A 407 -16.81 -2.51 -1.53
N GLU A 408 -17.33 -1.67 -2.42
CA GLU A 408 -16.54 -0.94 -3.41
C GLU A 408 -15.39 -0.09 -2.82
N PRO A 409 -15.59 0.64 -1.71
CA PRO A 409 -14.51 1.39 -1.06
C PRO A 409 -13.33 0.50 -0.62
N LEU A 410 -13.59 -0.76 -0.24
CA LEU A 410 -12.54 -1.71 0.18
C LEU A 410 -11.55 -2.01 -0.96
N LEU A 411 -11.93 -1.81 -2.23
CA LEU A 411 -11.04 -2.00 -3.39
C LEU A 411 -9.92 -0.96 -3.50
N ILE A 412 -10.03 0.15 -2.76
CA ILE A 412 -9.08 1.28 -2.76
C ILE A 412 -8.37 1.41 -1.39
N ASP A 413 -8.73 0.58 -0.40
CA ASP A 413 -8.10 0.59 0.92
C ASP A 413 -6.57 0.48 0.83
N GLU A 414 -5.84 1.06 1.79
CA GLU A 414 -4.37 0.99 1.85
C GLU A 414 -3.89 -0.42 2.18
N ASP A 415 -4.67 -1.15 2.99
CA ASP A 415 -4.36 -2.53 3.33
C ASP A 415 -4.58 -3.46 2.13
N TYR A 416 -3.60 -4.32 1.89
CA TYR A 416 -3.66 -5.33 0.85
C TYR A 416 -4.74 -6.37 1.13
N TYR A 417 -4.91 -6.80 2.39
CA TYR A 417 -5.86 -7.86 2.73
C TYR A 417 -7.30 -7.38 2.60
N ALA A 418 -7.64 -6.20 3.11
CA ALA A 418 -8.95 -5.57 2.88
C ALA A 418 -9.31 -5.48 1.38
N ARG A 419 -8.33 -5.14 0.52
CA ARG A 419 -8.54 -5.13 -0.94
C ARG A 419 -8.81 -6.53 -1.50
N VAL A 420 -8.14 -7.58 -1.02
CA VAL A 420 -8.38 -8.96 -1.45
C VAL A 420 -9.79 -9.40 -1.07
N GLU A 421 -10.19 -9.13 0.16
CA GLU A 421 -11.52 -9.47 0.70
C GLU A 421 -12.65 -8.80 -0.09
N GLY A 422 -12.51 -7.51 -0.39
CA GLY A 422 -13.48 -6.80 -1.24
C GLY A 422 -13.60 -7.42 -2.64
N ARG A 423 -12.49 -7.89 -3.22
CA ARG A 423 -12.52 -8.60 -4.52
C ARG A 423 -13.22 -9.95 -4.44
N GLU A 424 -13.01 -10.71 -3.37
CA GLU A 424 -13.66 -12.01 -3.18
C GLU A 424 -15.18 -11.85 -3.07
N ILE A 425 -15.65 -10.89 -2.26
CA ILE A 425 -17.09 -10.62 -2.11
C ILE A 425 -17.71 -10.22 -3.44
N ILE A 426 -17.10 -9.29 -4.18
CA ILE A 426 -17.65 -8.84 -5.47
C ILE A 426 -17.63 -9.98 -6.50
N SER A 427 -16.60 -10.82 -6.51
CA SER A 427 -16.52 -12.00 -7.38
C SER A 427 -17.68 -12.97 -7.10
N ASN A 428 -17.95 -13.26 -5.83
CA ASN A 428 -19.01 -14.21 -5.47
C ASN A 428 -20.40 -13.60 -5.62
N LEU A 429 -20.55 -12.29 -5.35
CA LEU A 429 -21.75 -11.53 -5.67
C LEU A 429 -22.04 -11.56 -7.18
N ALA A 430 -21.03 -11.40 -8.03
CA ALA A 430 -21.19 -11.45 -9.48
C ALA A 430 -21.65 -12.82 -9.99
N LYS A 431 -21.17 -13.90 -9.37
CA LYS A 431 -21.61 -15.28 -9.68
C LYS A 431 -23.06 -15.52 -9.24
N ALA A 432 -23.48 -15.01 -8.08
CA ALA A 432 -24.85 -15.17 -7.57
C ALA A 432 -25.87 -14.27 -8.28
N ALA A 433 -25.53 -13.01 -8.56
CA ALA A 433 -26.45 -12.06 -9.21
C ALA A 433 -26.52 -12.22 -10.74
N GLY A 434 -25.44 -12.70 -11.35
CA GLY A 434 -25.29 -12.82 -12.80
C GLY A 434 -24.90 -11.51 -13.50
N LEU A 435 -24.29 -11.65 -14.69
CA LEU A 435 -23.69 -10.53 -15.42
C LEU A 435 -24.67 -9.41 -15.77
N ALA A 436 -25.85 -9.77 -16.28
CA ALA A 436 -26.83 -8.78 -16.75
C ALA A 436 -27.32 -7.88 -15.61
N HIS A 437 -27.55 -8.48 -14.43
CA HIS A 437 -27.98 -7.74 -13.24
C HIS A 437 -26.85 -6.83 -12.74
N MET A 438 -25.62 -7.34 -12.64
CA MET A 438 -24.44 -6.54 -12.26
C MET A 438 -24.21 -5.34 -13.20
N ILE A 439 -24.37 -5.53 -14.51
CA ILE A 439 -24.28 -4.44 -15.48
C ILE A 439 -25.40 -3.42 -15.23
N SER A 440 -26.64 -3.88 -15.02
CA SER A 440 -27.78 -2.98 -14.81
C SER A 440 -27.64 -2.12 -13.56
N THR A 441 -27.07 -2.66 -12.48
CA THR A 441 -26.91 -1.97 -11.20
C THR A 441 -25.79 -0.93 -11.22
N MET A 442 -24.64 -1.25 -11.84
CA MET A 442 -23.47 -0.35 -11.87
C MET A 442 -23.45 0.60 -13.08
N ARG A 443 -24.32 0.41 -14.07
CA ARG A 443 -24.35 1.26 -15.28
C ARG A 443 -24.54 2.75 -14.98
N PRO A 444 -25.42 3.18 -14.05
CA PRO A 444 -25.57 4.60 -13.70
C PRO A 444 -24.31 5.23 -13.10
N ASP A 445 -23.45 4.42 -12.48
CA ASP A 445 -22.24 4.88 -11.80
C ASP A 445 -21.08 5.14 -12.78
N ILE A 446 -21.17 4.64 -14.01
CA ILE A 446 -20.13 4.76 -15.04
C ILE A 446 -19.95 6.20 -15.55
N ASP A 447 -21.06 6.93 -15.70
CA ASP A 447 -21.08 8.32 -16.14
C ASP A 447 -21.39 9.32 -15.01
N HIS A 448 -21.27 8.87 -13.76
CA HIS A 448 -21.39 9.72 -12.58
C HIS A 448 -20.40 10.88 -12.61
N VAL A 449 -20.79 12.05 -12.09
CA VAL A 449 -19.95 13.26 -12.14
C VAL A 449 -18.70 13.09 -11.27
N ASP A 450 -18.85 12.45 -10.11
CA ASP A 450 -17.76 12.16 -9.19
C ASP A 450 -16.76 11.15 -9.79
N GLU A 451 -15.47 11.47 -9.71
CA GLU A 451 -14.38 10.59 -10.12
C GLU A 451 -14.15 9.44 -9.14
N TYR A 452 -14.43 9.65 -7.85
CA TYR A 452 -14.25 8.61 -6.83
C TYR A 452 -15.15 7.40 -7.14
N VAL A 453 -16.45 7.64 -7.33
CA VAL A 453 -17.44 6.61 -7.71
C VAL A 453 -17.04 5.92 -9.01
N ARG A 454 -16.68 6.69 -10.05
CA ARG A 454 -16.22 6.08 -11.33
C ARG A 454 -14.97 5.22 -11.16
N ASN A 455 -14.06 5.56 -10.24
CA ASN A 455 -12.86 4.77 -9.96
C ASN A 455 -13.16 3.48 -9.21
N THR A 456 -14.01 3.52 -8.18
CA THR A 456 -14.44 2.32 -7.45
C THR A 456 -15.20 1.38 -8.37
N THR A 457 -16.16 1.91 -9.14
CA THR A 457 -16.95 1.14 -10.11
C THR A 457 -16.07 0.53 -11.19
N ALA A 458 -15.03 1.24 -11.67
CA ALA A 458 -14.09 0.68 -12.65
C ALA A 458 -13.31 -0.53 -12.12
N ARG A 459 -12.93 -0.50 -10.83
CA ARG A 459 -12.30 -1.64 -10.14
C ARG A 459 -13.31 -2.75 -9.86
N ALA A 460 -14.55 -2.44 -9.52
CA ALA A 460 -15.60 -3.44 -9.34
C ALA A 460 -15.84 -4.21 -10.65
N PHE A 461 -15.94 -3.52 -11.79
CA PHE A 461 -16.09 -4.17 -13.10
C PHE A 461 -14.91 -5.05 -13.48
N SER A 462 -13.67 -4.72 -13.09
CA SER A 462 -12.53 -5.60 -13.36
C SER A 462 -12.60 -6.89 -12.54
N VAL A 463 -13.11 -6.84 -11.30
CA VAL A 463 -13.42 -8.03 -10.50
C VAL A 463 -14.55 -8.85 -11.14
N VAL A 464 -15.61 -8.19 -11.63
CA VAL A 464 -16.70 -8.89 -12.32
C VAL A 464 -16.19 -9.59 -13.60
N ALA A 465 -15.29 -8.95 -14.33
CA ALA A 465 -14.66 -9.52 -15.52
C ALA A 465 -13.77 -10.74 -15.19
N SER A 466 -13.06 -10.73 -14.06
CA SER A 466 -12.26 -11.89 -13.64
C SER A 466 -13.12 -13.05 -13.14
N ALA A 467 -14.27 -12.76 -12.52
CA ALA A 467 -15.19 -13.79 -12.01
C ALA A 467 -16.04 -14.46 -13.11
N LEU A 468 -16.56 -13.69 -14.08
CA LEU A 468 -17.49 -14.17 -15.12
C LEU A 468 -16.82 -14.33 -16.49
N GLY A 469 -15.57 -13.92 -16.63
CA GLY A 469 -14.79 -13.98 -17.85
C GLY A 469 -14.89 -12.70 -18.71
N ILE A 470 -13.74 -12.28 -19.26
CA ILE A 470 -13.62 -11.12 -20.15
C ILE A 470 -14.56 -11.20 -21.37
N PRO A 471 -14.72 -12.34 -22.09
CA PRO A 471 -15.55 -12.41 -23.29
C PRO A 471 -16.99 -11.97 -23.09
N ALA A 472 -17.57 -12.28 -21.93
CA ALA A 472 -18.95 -11.94 -21.62
C ALA A 472 -19.15 -10.43 -21.44
N LEU A 473 -18.14 -9.73 -20.95
CA LEU A 473 -18.17 -8.28 -20.72
C LEU A 473 -17.74 -7.46 -21.96
N LEU A 474 -17.08 -8.07 -22.95
CA LEU A 474 -16.57 -7.36 -24.15
C LEU A 474 -17.62 -6.52 -24.91
N PRO A 475 -18.84 -7.02 -25.20
CA PRO A 475 -19.85 -6.23 -25.91
C PRO A 475 -20.22 -4.96 -25.14
N PHE A 476 -20.32 -5.08 -23.81
CA PHE A 476 -20.59 -3.96 -22.93
C PHE A 476 -19.43 -2.95 -22.93
N LEU A 477 -18.18 -3.42 -22.79
CA LEU A 477 -17.00 -2.56 -22.83
C LEU A 477 -16.88 -1.79 -24.14
N ARG A 478 -17.12 -2.44 -25.29
CA ARG A 478 -17.12 -1.78 -26.61
C ARG A 478 -18.17 -0.67 -26.68
N ALA A 479 -19.37 -0.92 -26.16
CA ALA A 479 -20.45 0.08 -26.15
C ALA A 479 -20.14 1.28 -25.25
N VAL A 480 -19.54 1.04 -24.07
CA VAL A 480 -19.17 2.10 -23.12
C VAL A 480 -17.99 2.93 -23.65
N CYS A 481 -16.94 2.27 -24.16
CA CYS A 481 -15.75 2.95 -24.69
C CYS A 481 -16.06 3.81 -25.92
N ARG A 482 -17.06 3.43 -26.73
CA ARG A 482 -17.53 4.18 -27.91
C ARG A 482 -18.79 5.02 -27.65
N SER A 483 -19.15 5.24 -26.38
CA SER A 483 -20.35 6.00 -26.03
C SER A 483 -20.24 7.45 -26.50
N LYS A 484 -21.24 7.91 -27.26
CA LYS A 484 -21.35 9.32 -27.68
C LYS A 484 -22.06 10.22 -26.66
N LYS A 485 -22.59 9.64 -25.56
CA LYS A 485 -23.43 10.37 -24.60
C LYS A 485 -22.60 11.22 -23.64
N SER A 486 -21.53 10.66 -23.11
CA SER A 486 -20.70 11.29 -22.09
C SER A 486 -19.25 10.83 -22.26
N TRP A 487 -18.32 11.78 -22.16
CA TRP A 487 -16.90 11.46 -22.17
C TRP A 487 -16.49 10.74 -20.89
N GLN A 488 -17.21 10.96 -19.78
CA GLN A 488 -17.04 10.24 -18.51
C GLN A 488 -17.26 8.74 -18.70
N ALA A 489 -18.29 8.33 -19.45
CA ALA A 489 -18.51 6.93 -19.76
C ALA A 489 -17.34 6.32 -20.54
N ARG A 490 -16.86 7.02 -21.58
CA ARG A 490 -15.70 6.56 -22.36
C ARG A 490 -14.47 6.39 -21.47
N HIS A 491 -14.17 7.41 -20.66
CA HIS A 491 -13.07 7.42 -19.72
C HIS A 491 -13.14 6.24 -18.72
N THR A 492 -14.30 6.02 -18.11
CA THR A 492 -14.51 4.91 -17.17
C THR A 492 -14.43 3.56 -17.87
N GLY A 493 -14.98 3.42 -19.09
CA GLY A 493 -14.85 2.20 -19.90
C GLY A 493 -13.40 1.81 -20.17
N ILE A 494 -12.57 2.78 -20.53
CA ILE A 494 -11.13 2.59 -20.72
C ILE A 494 -10.44 2.24 -19.41
N ARG A 495 -10.82 2.90 -18.31
CA ARG A 495 -10.30 2.60 -16.96
C ARG A 495 -10.65 1.18 -16.50
N ILE A 496 -11.83 0.66 -16.86
CA ILE A 496 -12.19 -0.75 -16.62
C ILE A 496 -11.21 -1.67 -17.35
N ILE A 497 -10.91 -1.41 -18.63
CA ILE A 497 -9.96 -2.21 -19.41
C ILE A 497 -8.54 -2.16 -18.81
N GLN A 498 -8.10 -0.99 -18.34
CA GLN A 498 -6.84 -0.86 -17.62
C GLN A 498 -6.82 -1.73 -16.35
N GLN A 499 -7.90 -1.70 -15.56
CA GLN A 499 -7.96 -2.50 -14.33
C GLN A 499 -8.11 -3.99 -14.59
N ILE A 500 -8.78 -4.40 -15.67
CA ILE A 500 -8.77 -5.78 -16.16
C ILE A 500 -7.33 -6.18 -16.48
N ALA A 501 -6.55 -5.30 -17.09
CA ALA A 501 -5.16 -5.60 -17.41
C ALA A 501 -4.32 -5.87 -16.15
N ILE A 502 -4.40 -4.96 -15.18
CA ILE A 502 -3.66 -5.07 -13.91
C ILE A 502 -4.09 -6.32 -13.12
N MET A 503 -5.37 -6.68 -13.14
CA MET A 503 -5.89 -7.80 -12.35
C MET A 503 -5.60 -9.17 -12.96
N MET A 504 -5.67 -9.29 -14.28
CA MET A 504 -5.50 -10.57 -14.99
C MET A 504 -4.04 -10.87 -15.32
N GLY A 505 -3.19 -9.85 -15.41
CA GLY A 505 -1.78 -10.00 -15.78
C GLY A 505 -1.61 -10.74 -17.12
N CYS A 506 -0.81 -11.80 -17.15
CA CYS A 506 -0.54 -12.55 -18.38
C CYS A 506 -1.77 -13.27 -18.98
N ALA A 507 -2.86 -13.44 -18.23
CA ALA A 507 -4.06 -14.14 -18.70
C ALA A 507 -4.89 -13.35 -19.74
N ILE A 508 -4.50 -12.13 -20.09
CA ILE A 508 -5.21 -11.27 -21.06
C ILE A 508 -4.94 -11.69 -22.50
N LEU A 509 -3.84 -12.40 -22.77
CA LEU A 509 -3.31 -12.65 -24.12
C LEU A 509 -4.38 -13.12 -25.15
N PRO A 510 -5.31 -14.05 -24.83
CA PRO A 510 -6.34 -14.50 -25.77
C PRO A 510 -7.38 -13.41 -26.13
N HIS A 511 -7.51 -12.38 -25.30
CA HIS A 511 -8.50 -11.31 -25.43
C HIS A 511 -7.87 -9.95 -25.76
N LEU A 512 -6.53 -9.89 -25.82
CA LEU A 512 -5.75 -8.67 -25.99
C LEU A 512 -6.20 -7.87 -27.23
N ARG A 513 -6.24 -8.51 -28.40
CA ARG A 513 -6.68 -7.86 -29.65
C ARG A 513 -8.06 -7.20 -29.50
N ASN A 514 -9.03 -7.90 -28.92
CA ASN A 514 -10.39 -7.38 -28.75
C ASN A 514 -10.46 -6.20 -27.77
N LEU A 515 -9.60 -6.19 -26.75
CA LEU A 515 -9.51 -5.11 -25.77
C LEU A 515 -8.80 -3.88 -26.36
N VAL A 516 -7.70 -4.09 -27.10
CA VAL A 516 -6.98 -3.02 -27.80
C VAL A 516 -7.90 -2.37 -28.85
N ASP A 517 -8.60 -3.17 -29.66
CA ASP A 517 -9.56 -2.67 -30.65
C ASP A 517 -10.73 -1.89 -30.01
N ALA A 518 -11.09 -2.18 -28.75
CA ALA A 518 -12.16 -1.47 -28.04
C ALA A 518 -11.73 -0.07 -27.58
N ILE A 519 -10.44 0.15 -27.31
CA ILE A 519 -9.91 1.42 -26.80
C ILE A 519 -9.17 2.25 -27.85
N ALA A 520 -8.81 1.69 -29.01
CA ALA A 520 -8.00 2.35 -30.03
C ALA A 520 -8.54 3.74 -30.44
N ASP A 521 -9.87 3.87 -30.58
CA ASP A 521 -10.53 5.14 -30.95
C ASP A 521 -10.34 6.24 -29.90
N GLY A 522 -10.09 5.87 -28.63
CA GLY A 522 -9.89 6.79 -27.51
C GLY A 522 -8.60 7.61 -27.60
N LEU A 523 -7.63 7.21 -28.43
CA LEU A 523 -6.41 8.00 -28.66
C LEU A 523 -6.67 9.28 -29.46
N GLN A 524 -7.71 9.29 -30.29
CA GLN A 524 -8.10 10.43 -31.13
C GLN A 524 -9.28 11.21 -30.55
N ASP A 525 -9.66 10.94 -29.29
CA ASP A 525 -10.74 11.65 -28.61
C ASP A 525 -10.41 13.15 -28.47
N GLU A 526 -11.42 14.02 -28.55
CA GLU A 526 -11.27 15.47 -28.30
C GLU A 526 -10.82 15.75 -26.86
N GLN A 527 -11.29 14.94 -25.91
CA GLN A 527 -11.03 15.13 -24.50
C GLN A 527 -9.66 14.59 -24.08
N GLN A 528 -8.81 15.47 -23.55
CA GLN A 528 -7.45 15.11 -23.11
C GLN A 528 -7.44 13.98 -22.08
N LYS A 529 -8.34 14.00 -21.09
CA LYS A 529 -8.42 12.96 -20.05
C LYS A 529 -8.65 11.56 -20.64
N VAL A 530 -9.47 11.45 -21.70
CA VAL A 530 -9.74 10.17 -22.38
C VAL A 530 -8.49 9.69 -23.13
N ARG A 531 -7.80 10.59 -23.86
CA ARG A 531 -6.55 10.27 -24.55
C ARG A 531 -5.48 9.75 -23.58
N THR A 532 -5.28 10.47 -22.46
CA THR A 532 -4.31 10.08 -21.42
C THR A 532 -4.64 8.70 -20.84
N MET A 533 -5.90 8.45 -20.47
CA MET A 533 -6.28 7.14 -19.93
C MET A 533 -6.15 6.02 -20.96
N THR A 534 -6.43 6.29 -22.23
CA THR A 534 -6.25 5.30 -23.31
C THR A 534 -4.80 4.88 -23.43
N ALA A 535 -3.87 5.84 -23.44
CA ALA A 535 -2.45 5.55 -23.47
C ALA A 535 -1.98 4.79 -22.21
N LEU A 536 -2.48 5.14 -21.02
CA LEU A 536 -2.18 4.40 -19.79
C LEU A 536 -2.76 2.97 -19.78
N ALA A 537 -3.95 2.77 -20.37
CA ALA A 537 -4.54 1.44 -20.52
C ALA A 537 -3.73 0.58 -21.50
N LEU A 538 -3.27 1.17 -22.61
CA LEU A 538 -2.38 0.49 -23.56
C LEU A 538 -1.04 0.11 -22.93
N ALA A 539 -0.46 1.00 -22.11
CA ALA A 539 0.76 0.69 -21.35
C ALA A 539 0.55 -0.53 -20.43
N ALA A 540 -0.56 -0.57 -19.68
CA ALA A 540 -0.89 -1.68 -18.79
C ALA A 540 -1.15 -2.99 -19.55
N LEU A 541 -1.82 -2.92 -20.71
CA LEU A 541 -2.03 -4.07 -21.59
C LEU A 541 -0.70 -4.61 -22.16
N ALA A 542 0.20 -3.72 -22.58
CA ALA A 542 1.51 -4.10 -23.10
C ALA A 542 2.41 -4.70 -22.01
N GLU A 543 2.44 -4.09 -20.81
CA GLU A 543 3.15 -4.63 -19.64
C GLU A 543 2.66 -6.04 -19.27
N SER A 544 1.35 -6.25 -19.31
CA SER A 544 0.75 -7.54 -18.96
C SER A 544 0.92 -8.60 -20.05
N ALA A 545 1.09 -8.19 -21.31
CA ALA A 545 1.29 -9.08 -22.46
C ALA A 545 2.76 -9.47 -22.68
N ALA A 546 3.70 -8.67 -22.16
CA ALA A 546 5.12 -8.86 -22.36
C ALA A 546 5.58 -10.29 -22.00
N PRO A 547 6.38 -10.98 -22.85
CA PRO A 547 7.01 -10.48 -24.08
C PRO A 547 6.22 -10.70 -25.39
N TYR A 548 4.98 -11.21 -25.34
CA TYR A 548 4.21 -11.57 -26.53
C TYR A 548 3.12 -10.52 -26.87
N GLY A 549 2.48 -10.66 -28.03
CA GLY A 549 1.24 -9.92 -28.34
C GLY A 549 1.39 -8.62 -29.13
N ILE A 550 2.56 -8.37 -29.74
CA ILE A 550 2.80 -7.17 -30.58
C ILE A 550 1.78 -7.01 -31.71
N GLU A 551 1.33 -8.11 -32.32
CA GLU A 551 0.33 -8.12 -33.40
C GLU A 551 -0.99 -7.45 -33.01
N SER A 552 -1.33 -7.45 -31.71
CA SER A 552 -2.56 -6.83 -31.22
C SER A 552 -2.47 -5.29 -31.17
N PHE A 553 -1.26 -4.72 -31.20
CA PHE A 553 -1.03 -3.27 -31.07
C PHE A 553 -0.88 -2.53 -32.40
N ASP A 554 -0.90 -3.22 -33.55
CA ASP A 554 -0.65 -2.63 -34.88
C ASP A 554 -1.53 -1.38 -35.16
N ASN A 555 -2.83 -1.51 -34.90
CA ASN A 555 -3.82 -0.43 -35.10
C ASN A 555 -3.53 0.84 -34.28
N VAL A 556 -2.75 0.71 -33.21
CA VAL A 556 -2.49 1.75 -32.21
C VAL A 556 -1.12 2.41 -32.38
N LEU A 557 -0.17 1.75 -33.04
CA LEU A 557 1.19 2.28 -33.23
C LEU A 557 1.18 3.65 -33.91
N LYS A 558 0.55 3.76 -35.08
CA LYS A 558 0.55 5.02 -35.86
C LYS A 558 -0.07 6.20 -35.09
N PRO A 559 -1.25 6.08 -34.45
CA PRO A 559 -1.79 7.12 -33.59
C PRO A 559 -0.85 7.53 -32.44
N LEU A 560 -0.20 6.57 -31.76
CA LEU A 560 0.73 6.88 -30.67
C LEU A 560 1.94 7.67 -31.17
N TRP A 561 2.53 7.27 -32.30
CA TRP A 561 3.69 7.95 -32.88
C TRP A 561 3.40 9.39 -33.31
N LEU A 562 2.26 9.62 -33.97
CA LEU A 562 1.82 10.97 -34.29
C LEU A 562 1.54 11.78 -33.02
N GLY A 563 0.95 11.14 -32.00
CA GLY A 563 0.63 11.77 -30.72
C GLY A 563 1.85 12.25 -29.94
N ILE A 564 2.97 11.51 -29.94
CA ILE A 564 4.20 11.95 -29.25
C ILE A 564 4.77 13.24 -29.87
N ARG A 565 4.66 13.40 -31.20
CA ARG A 565 5.17 14.61 -31.88
C ARG A 565 4.25 15.82 -31.69
N GLN A 566 2.94 15.59 -31.51
CA GLN A 566 1.93 16.65 -31.46
C GLN A 566 1.57 17.09 -30.04
N HIS A 567 1.55 16.17 -29.08
CA HIS A 567 1.10 16.46 -27.71
C HIS A 567 2.26 16.87 -26.79
N ARG A 568 1.93 17.59 -25.72
CA ARG A 568 2.84 18.01 -24.65
C ARG A 568 2.22 17.78 -23.27
N GLY A 569 3.04 17.86 -22.22
CA GLY A 569 2.61 17.70 -20.82
C GLY A 569 2.14 16.28 -20.50
N LYS A 570 1.13 16.16 -19.62
CA LYS A 570 0.67 14.85 -19.09
C LYS A 570 0.20 13.87 -20.16
N THR A 571 -0.34 14.35 -21.28
CA THR A 571 -0.74 13.49 -22.40
C THR A 571 0.49 12.87 -23.07
N LEU A 572 1.54 13.67 -23.29
CA LEU A 572 2.80 13.19 -23.85
C LEU A 572 3.41 12.14 -22.93
N ALA A 573 3.38 12.37 -21.61
CA ALA A 573 3.85 11.41 -20.61
C ALA A 573 3.15 10.05 -20.76
N ALA A 574 1.81 10.04 -20.85
CA ALA A 574 1.08 8.78 -21.01
C ALA A 574 1.39 8.07 -22.34
N PHE A 575 1.57 8.82 -23.43
CA PHE A 575 1.93 8.27 -24.75
C PHE A 575 3.36 7.69 -24.75
N LEU A 576 4.32 8.39 -24.14
CA LEU A 576 5.68 7.90 -23.95
C LEU A 576 5.69 6.63 -23.11
N LYS A 577 4.89 6.58 -22.04
CA LYS A 577 4.73 5.38 -21.23
C LYS A 577 4.22 4.21 -22.07
N ALA A 578 3.16 4.42 -22.86
CA ALA A 578 2.62 3.38 -23.73
C ALA A 578 3.68 2.84 -24.71
N ILE A 579 4.42 3.74 -25.37
CA ILE A 579 5.46 3.35 -26.32
C ILE A 579 6.63 2.64 -25.65
N GLY A 580 7.07 3.09 -24.47
CA GLY A 580 8.13 2.42 -23.72
C GLY A 580 7.80 0.97 -23.37
N TYR A 581 6.53 0.68 -23.02
CA TYR A 581 6.11 -0.69 -22.77
C TYR A 581 5.87 -1.51 -24.04
N ILE A 582 5.57 -0.88 -25.18
CA ILE A 582 5.36 -1.58 -26.46
C ILE A 582 6.69 -1.93 -27.14
N ILE A 583 7.71 -1.07 -27.03
CA ILE A 583 9.02 -1.24 -27.68
C ILE A 583 9.66 -2.62 -27.39
N PRO A 584 9.68 -3.13 -26.13
CA PRO A 584 10.22 -4.46 -25.83
C PRO A 584 9.46 -5.65 -26.43
N LEU A 585 8.23 -5.46 -26.92
CA LEU A 585 7.46 -6.53 -27.58
C LEU A 585 7.75 -6.60 -29.10
N MET A 586 8.43 -5.59 -29.65
CA MET A 586 8.74 -5.52 -31.08
C MET A 586 9.96 -6.36 -31.44
N ASP A 587 10.05 -6.75 -32.70
CA ASP A 587 11.28 -7.35 -33.24
C ASP A 587 12.45 -6.35 -33.15
N PRO A 588 13.69 -6.81 -32.94
CA PRO A 588 14.86 -5.94 -32.74
C PRO A 588 15.07 -4.87 -33.81
N GLU A 589 14.77 -5.18 -35.07
CA GLU A 589 14.92 -4.24 -36.19
C GLU A 589 13.97 -3.05 -36.08
N TYR A 590 12.68 -3.32 -35.82
CA TYR A 590 11.66 -2.29 -35.62
C TYR A 590 11.89 -1.54 -34.31
N ALA A 591 12.25 -2.24 -33.23
CA ALA A 591 12.59 -1.62 -31.95
C ALA A 591 13.73 -0.60 -32.10
N GLY A 592 14.81 -0.95 -32.81
CA GLY A 592 15.92 -0.04 -33.05
C GLY A 592 15.57 1.20 -33.89
N TYR A 593 14.63 1.08 -34.83
CA TYR A 593 14.10 2.24 -35.56
C TYR A 593 13.28 3.16 -34.65
N TYR A 594 12.34 2.60 -33.90
CA TYR A 594 11.46 3.36 -33.02
C TYR A 594 12.17 4.00 -31.84
N VAL A 595 13.18 3.36 -31.27
CA VAL A 595 14.02 3.96 -30.22
C VAL A 595 14.76 5.19 -30.75
N ARG A 596 15.36 5.12 -31.94
CA ARG A 596 16.07 6.27 -32.56
C ARG A 596 15.15 7.46 -32.82
N GLU A 597 13.89 7.21 -33.16
CA GLU A 597 12.87 8.25 -33.35
C GLU A 597 12.33 8.82 -32.03
N CYS A 598 12.22 7.99 -30.99
CA CYS A 598 11.71 8.39 -29.68
C CYS A 598 12.75 9.13 -28.84
N MET A 599 14.03 8.77 -28.96
CA MET A 599 15.10 9.27 -28.10
C MET A 599 15.27 10.80 -28.12
N PRO A 600 15.23 11.51 -29.26
CA PRO A 600 15.32 12.98 -29.26
C PRO A 600 14.20 13.63 -28.46
N ILE A 601 13.02 13.02 -28.45
CA ILE A 601 11.86 13.49 -27.70
C ILE A 601 12.04 13.23 -26.22
N LEU A 602 12.60 12.07 -25.85
CA LEU A 602 12.97 11.78 -24.46
C LEU A 602 14.02 12.78 -23.95
N ILE A 603 15.11 13.01 -24.70
CA ILE A 603 16.19 13.93 -24.32
C ILE A 603 15.65 15.35 -24.09
N ARG A 604 14.74 15.83 -24.96
CA ARG A 604 14.07 17.13 -24.77
C ARG A 604 13.34 17.22 -23.42
N GLU A 605 12.75 16.12 -22.96
CA GLU A 605 11.94 16.07 -21.75
C GLU A 605 12.77 15.73 -20.48
N PHE A 606 14.09 15.55 -20.57
CA PHE A 606 14.96 15.30 -19.40
C PHE A 606 14.97 16.47 -18.42
N GLN A 607 14.87 17.70 -18.93
CA GLN A 607 14.91 18.93 -18.14
C GLN A 607 13.56 19.29 -17.52
N THR A 608 12.55 18.44 -17.65
CA THR A 608 11.21 18.73 -17.13
C THR A 608 11.22 18.83 -15.60
N SER A 609 10.42 19.76 -15.06
CA SER A 609 10.23 19.92 -13.62
C SER A 609 9.19 18.93 -13.04
N ASP A 610 8.34 18.36 -13.88
CA ASP A 610 7.30 17.41 -13.49
C ASP A 610 7.87 16.04 -13.10
N GLU A 611 7.68 15.63 -11.85
CA GLU A 611 8.15 14.36 -11.31
C GLU A 611 7.45 13.14 -11.93
N GLU A 612 6.19 13.26 -12.35
CA GLU A 612 5.48 12.16 -13.02
C GLU A 612 6.10 11.89 -14.39
N MET A 613 6.34 12.95 -15.15
CA MET A 613 7.01 12.88 -16.45
C MET A 613 8.42 12.34 -16.31
N ARG A 614 9.19 12.82 -15.32
CA ARG A 614 10.56 12.35 -15.05
C ARG A 614 10.61 10.84 -14.80
N ARG A 615 9.70 10.31 -13.97
CA ARG A 615 9.63 8.87 -13.68
C ARG A 615 9.28 8.06 -14.92
N ILE A 616 8.36 8.56 -15.75
CA ILE A 616 7.99 7.91 -17.01
C ILE A 616 9.18 7.89 -17.96
N VAL A 617 9.88 9.02 -18.14
CA VAL A 617 11.05 9.11 -19.00
C VAL A 617 12.14 8.13 -18.54
N LEU A 618 12.44 8.06 -17.24
CA LEU A 618 13.39 7.08 -16.69
C LEU A 618 12.96 5.64 -16.98
N GLN A 619 11.68 5.32 -16.80
CA GLN A 619 11.15 3.99 -17.09
C GLN A 619 11.25 3.64 -18.59
N VAL A 620 10.99 4.61 -19.48
CA VAL A 620 11.10 4.40 -20.93
C VAL A 620 12.57 4.22 -21.32
N ILE A 621 13.50 4.99 -20.76
CA ILE A 621 14.95 4.80 -20.99
C ILE A 621 15.37 3.40 -20.56
N LYS A 622 14.93 2.95 -19.39
CA LYS A 622 15.18 1.59 -18.89
C LYS A 622 14.73 0.53 -19.90
N GLN A 623 13.53 0.70 -20.48
CA GLN A 623 12.96 -0.23 -21.46
C GLN A 623 13.68 -0.18 -22.81
N CYS A 624 14.04 1.01 -23.31
CA CYS A 624 14.86 1.16 -24.51
C CYS A 624 16.26 0.54 -24.30
N ALA A 625 16.81 0.65 -23.09
CA ALA A 625 18.06 0.03 -22.70
C ALA A 625 17.96 -1.49 -22.59
N SER A 626 16.79 -2.11 -22.42
CA SER A 626 16.68 -3.58 -22.42
C SER A 626 16.51 -4.19 -23.82
N THR A 627 16.10 -3.43 -24.84
CA THR A 627 15.79 -3.98 -26.18
C THR A 627 17.01 -4.25 -27.05
N GLU A 628 17.17 -5.47 -27.57
CA GLU A 628 18.35 -5.90 -28.34
C GLU A 628 18.70 -5.02 -29.56
N GLY A 629 17.71 -4.35 -30.16
CA GLY A 629 17.90 -3.47 -31.33
C GLY A 629 18.71 -2.19 -31.11
N VAL A 630 19.09 -1.87 -29.86
CA VAL A 630 19.82 -0.64 -29.52
C VAL A 630 21.30 -0.93 -29.35
N THR A 631 22.12 -0.37 -30.24
CA THR A 631 23.58 -0.53 -30.21
C THR A 631 24.20 0.15 -28.97
N PRO A 632 25.19 -0.48 -28.31
CA PRO A 632 25.89 0.13 -27.17
C PRO A 632 26.52 1.48 -27.47
N THR A 633 27.08 1.67 -28.67
CA THR A 633 27.71 2.93 -29.11
C THR A 633 26.72 4.09 -29.08
N TYR A 634 25.52 3.89 -29.61
CA TYR A 634 24.45 4.89 -29.57
C TYR A 634 24.09 5.32 -28.15
N ILE A 635 24.04 4.39 -27.20
CA ILE A 635 23.78 4.72 -25.79
C ILE A 635 24.90 5.60 -25.22
N LYS A 636 26.16 5.24 -25.50
CA LYS A 636 27.34 5.98 -24.99
C LYS A 636 27.42 7.41 -25.47
N GLU A 637 27.14 7.64 -26.76
CA GLU A 637 27.34 8.96 -27.39
C GLU A 637 26.13 9.88 -27.20
N GLU A 638 24.91 9.38 -27.37
CA GLU A 638 23.70 10.23 -27.43
C GLU A 638 22.92 10.25 -26.10
N VAL A 639 22.89 9.15 -25.36
CA VAL A 639 22.00 9.00 -24.19
C VAL A 639 22.70 9.32 -22.88
N LEU A 640 23.87 8.70 -22.63
CA LEU A 640 24.56 8.82 -21.34
C LEU A 640 24.96 10.27 -20.98
N PRO A 641 25.50 11.10 -21.88
CA PRO A 641 25.93 12.46 -21.51
C PRO A 641 24.76 13.31 -21.00
N GLU A 642 23.63 13.32 -21.71
CA GLU A 642 22.44 14.07 -21.29
C GLU A 642 21.76 13.44 -20.08
N PHE A 643 21.80 12.11 -19.95
CA PHE A 643 21.24 11.41 -18.79
C PHE A 643 21.95 11.78 -17.49
N PHE A 644 23.29 11.71 -17.45
CA PHE A 644 24.06 12.07 -16.25
C PHE A 644 23.93 13.56 -15.94
N LYS A 645 23.93 14.43 -16.95
CA LYS A 645 23.75 15.87 -16.75
C LYS A 645 22.39 16.23 -16.14
N ALA A 646 21.31 15.56 -16.55
CA ALA A 646 19.96 15.91 -16.12
C ALA A 646 19.50 15.19 -14.85
N PHE A 647 19.82 13.90 -14.69
CA PHE A 647 19.26 13.07 -13.62
C PHE A 647 20.20 12.89 -12.42
N TRP A 648 21.52 12.97 -12.59
CA TRP A 648 22.47 12.80 -11.49
C TRP A 648 22.69 14.11 -10.73
N VAL A 649 21.64 14.55 -10.04
CA VAL A 649 21.62 15.78 -9.21
C VAL A 649 21.27 15.42 -7.77
N ARG A 650 21.84 16.12 -6.77
CA ARG A 650 21.60 15.89 -5.33
C ARG A 650 20.11 15.80 -4.95
N ARG A 651 19.22 16.55 -5.63
CA ARG A 651 17.77 16.52 -5.41
C ARG A 651 17.16 15.12 -5.62
N MET A 652 17.68 14.34 -6.58
CA MET A 652 17.16 13.01 -6.91
C MET A 652 17.44 11.97 -5.82
N ALA A 653 18.47 12.21 -4.99
CA ALA A 653 18.82 11.31 -3.89
C ALA A 653 17.92 11.47 -2.65
N LEU A 654 17.22 12.60 -2.52
CA LEU A 654 16.34 12.86 -1.37
C LEU A 654 15.02 12.10 -1.45
N ASP A 655 14.47 11.90 -2.64
CA ASP A 655 13.23 11.14 -2.84
C ASP A 655 13.52 9.65 -3.08
N LYS A 656 13.10 8.79 -2.16
CA LYS A 656 13.27 7.33 -2.23
C LYS A 656 12.68 6.69 -3.49
N ARG A 657 11.61 7.25 -4.06
CA ARG A 657 10.97 6.69 -5.28
C ARG A 657 11.82 6.99 -6.51
N ASN A 658 12.20 8.25 -6.69
CA ASN A 658 13.07 8.69 -7.77
C ASN A 658 14.47 8.06 -7.67
N TYR A 659 15.02 7.97 -6.45
CA TYR A 659 16.25 7.27 -6.12
C TYR A 659 16.24 5.85 -6.67
N LYS A 660 15.23 5.04 -6.30
CA LYS A 660 15.18 3.62 -6.71
C LYS A 660 15.08 3.49 -8.22
N GLN A 661 14.22 4.30 -8.85
CA GLN A 661 14.04 4.28 -10.29
C GLN A 661 15.33 4.67 -11.04
N LEU A 662 16.04 5.69 -10.56
CA LEU A 662 17.28 6.16 -11.19
C LEU A 662 18.39 5.12 -11.08
N VAL A 663 18.58 4.53 -9.89
CA VAL A 663 19.53 3.45 -9.66
C VAL A 663 19.23 2.28 -10.59
N ASP A 664 17.99 1.78 -10.60
CA ASP A 664 17.60 0.64 -11.42
C ASP A 664 17.73 0.93 -12.92
N THR A 665 17.47 2.17 -13.36
CA THR A 665 17.65 2.59 -14.76
C THR A 665 19.13 2.64 -15.15
N THR A 666 19.98 3.16 -14.26
CA THR A 666 21.43 3.24 -14.50
C THR A 666 22.07 1.86 -14.57
N VAL A 667 21.57 0.91 -13.78
CA VAL A 667 22.02 -0.49 -13.82
C VAL A 667 21.70 -1.14 -15.16
N GLU A 668 20.49 -0.94 -15.71
CA GLU A 668 20.16 -1.47 -17.04
C GLU A 668 20.96 -0.81 -18.16
N LEU A 669 21.26 0.49 -18.05
CA LEU A 669 22.16 1.17 -18.97
C LEU A 669 23.58 0.58 -18.89
N ALA A 670 24.06 0.22 -17.69
CA ALA A 670 25.36 -0.41 -17.50
C ALA A 670 25.45 -1.80 -18.13
N ASN A 671 24.37 -2.59 -18.08
CA ASN A 671 24.31 -3.92 -18.72
C ASN A 671 24.63 -3.86 -20.22
N LYS A 672 24.35 -2.73 -20.90
CA LYS A 672 24.67 -2.52 -22.32
C LYS A 672 25.90 -1.68 -22.59
N ALA A 673 26.08 -0.58 -21.87
CA ALA A 673 27.20 0.34 -22.10
C ALA A 673 28.53 -0.19 -21.53
N GLY A 674 28.48 -1.10 -20.55
CA GLY A 674 29.64 -1.58 -19.81
C GLY A 674 29.84 -0.84 -18.50
N VAL A 675 30.66 -1.44 -17.62
CA VAL A 675 30.90 -0.97 -16.24
C VAL A 675 31.80 0.24 -16.23
N SER A 676 32.88 0.21 -17.03
CA SER A 676 33.88 1.28 -17.07
C SER A 676 33.25 2.64 -17.37
N GLU A 677 32.33 2.64 -18.33
CA GLU A 677 31.65 3.83 -18.85
C GLU A 677 30.69 4.47 -17.82
N ILE A 678 30.03 3.67 -16.99
CA ILE A 678 29.12 4.16 -15.95
C ILE A 678 29.89 4.55 -14.70
N VAL A 679 30.79 3.67 -14.23
CA VAL A 679 31.57 3.88 -13.01
C VAL A 679 32.50 5.10 -13.16
N SER A 680 33.11 5.32 -14.33
CA SER A 680 33.94 6.51 -14.58
C SER A 680 33.21 7.83 -14.43
N ARG A 681 31.90 7.88 -14.73
CA ARG A 681 31.09 9.09 -14.59
C ARG A 681 30.68 9.36 -13.15
N VAL A 682 30.40 8.31 -12.36
CA VAL A 682 29.89 8.45 -10.98
C VAL A 682 30.97 8.36 -9.90
N CYS A 683 32.17 7.88 -10.23
CA CYS A 683 33.21 7.62 -9.23
C CYS A 683 33.60 8.87 -8.43
N ASN A 684 33.63 10.04 -9.07
CA ASN A 684 33.94 11.30 -8.40
C ASN A 684 32.84 11.73 -7.43
N ASP A 685 31.59 11.33 -7.70
CA ASP A 685 30.41 11.68 -6.88
C ASP A 685 30.37 10.91 -5.56
N LEU A 686 31.17 9.84 -5.40
CA LEU A 686 31.37 9.19 -4.10
C LEU A 686 32.03 10.13 -3.07
N LYS A 687 32.67 11.22 -3.53
CA LYS A 687 33.28 12.24 -2.68
C LYS A 687 32.44 13.51 -2.54
N ASP A 688 31.17 13.48 -2.95
CA ASP A 688 30.28 14.61 -2.74
C ASP A 688 30.01 14.84 -1.24
N GLU A 689 29.77 16.09 -0.84
CA GLU A 689 29.48 16.47 0.55
C GLU A 689 28.13 15.88 1.04
N SER A 690 27.20 15.60 0.12
CA SER A 690 25.87 15.08 0.44
C SER A 690 25.89 13.57 0.64
N GLU A 691 25.71 13.12 1.88
CA GLU A 691 25.65 11.69 2.21
C GLU A 691 24.55 10.90 1.47
N PRO A 692 23.30 11.39 1.33
CA PRO A 692 22.28 10.71 0.54
C PRO A 692 22.70 10.51 -0.93
N PHE A 693 23.43 11.47 -1.49
CA PHE A 693 23.93 11.38 -2.86
C PHE A 693 25.06 10.35 -2.97
N ARG A 694 26.03 10.35 -2.04
CA ARG A 694 27.05 9.30 -1.95
C ARG A 694 26.43 7.90 -1.81
N LYS A 695 25.36 7.77 -1.01
CA LYS A 695 24.62 6.51 -0.86
C LYS A 695 24.02 6.03 -2.18
N MET A 696 23.42 6.94 -2.94
CA MET A 696 22.86 6.63 -4.27
C MET A 696 23.92 6.15 -5.24
N VAL A 697 25.06 6.85 -5.27
CA VAL A 697 26.21 6.47 -6.09
C VAL A 697 26.71 5.09 -5.68
N MET A 698 26.88 4.85 -4.38
CA MET A 698 27.38 3.59 -3.85
C MET A 698 26.45 2.42 -4.17
N GLU A 699 25.13 2.58 -4.01
CA GLU A 699 24.17 1.53 -4.37
C GLU A 699 24.22 1.23 -5.88
N THR A 700 24.37 2.26 -6.70
CA THR A 700 24.49 2.10 -8.15
C THR A 700 25.76 1.34 -8.52
N VAL A 701 26.92 1.74 -7.99
CA VAL A 701 28.19 1.04 -8.20
C VAL A 701 28.09 -0.42 -7.74
N THR A 702 27.47 -0.66 -6.57
CA THR A 702 27.28 -2.01 -6.03
C THR A 702 26.49 -2.89 -6.98
N LYS A 703 25.32 -2.42 -7.44
CA LYS A 703 24.45 -3.18 -8.36
C LYS A 703 25.09 -3.38 -9.73
N VAL A 704 25.78 -2.37 -10.26
CA VAL A 704 26.48 -2.46 -11.56
C VAL A 704 27.61 -3.48 -11.49
N VAL A 705 28.46 -3.41 -10.47
CA VAL A 705 29.60 -4.32 -10.30
C VAL A 705 29.13 -5.74 -9.96
N ALA A 706 28.05 -5.90 -9.19
CA ALA A 706 27.47 -7.22 -8.90
C ALA A 706 26.92 -7.90 -10.16
N ASN A 707 26.32 -7.14 -11.09
CA ASN A 707 25.69 -7.72 -12.29
C ASN A 707 26.69 -8.03 -13.41
N VAL A 708 27.63 -7.12 -13.68
CA VAL A 708 28.52 -7.22 -14.85
C VAL A 708 29.95 -7.63 -14.45
N GLY A 709 30.35 -7.41 -13.20
CA GLY A 709 31.71 -7.67 -12.69
C GLY A 709 32.64 -6.46 -12.78
N ALA A 710 33.92 -6.65 -12.44
CA ALA A 710 34.94 -5.60 -12.40
C ALA A 710 36.04 -5.75 -13.48
N ALA A 711 35.85 -6.63 -14.47
CA ALA A 711 36.87 -6.94 -15.48
C ALA A 711 37.18 -5.76 -16.42
N ASP A 712 36.18 -4.92 -16.69
CA ASP A 712 36.25 -3.76 -17.60
C ASP A 712 36.85 -2.51 -16.93
N ILE A 713 37.17 -2.57 -15.63
CA ILE A 713 37.72 -1.44 -14.86
C ILE A 713 39.23 -1.34 -15.10
N ASP A 714 39.71 -0.20 -15.60
CA ASP A 714 41.13 0.07 -15.77
C ASP A 714 41.82 0.41 -14.44
N GLU A 715 43.16 0.40 -14.42
CA GLU A 715 43.94 0.64 -13.19
C GLU A 715 43.69 2.04 -12.62
N ARG A 716 43.50 3.04 -13.48
CA ARG A 716 43.21 4.41 -13.04
C ARG A 716 41.84 4.52 -12.39
N LEU A 717 40.79 3.94 -12.99
CA LEU A 717 39.46 3.95 -12.39
C LEU A 717 39.42 3.11 -11.10
N GLU A 718 40.20 2.03 -11.03
CA GLU A 718 40.34 1.25 -9.80
C GLU A 718 40.86 2.10 -8.63
N VAL A 719 41.95 2.88 -8.85
CA VAL A 719 42.48 3.78 -7.81
C VAL A 719 41.43 4.81 -7.37
N LEU A 720 40.77 5.45 -8.33
CA LEU A 720 39.73 6.46 -8.03
C LEU A 720 38.55 5.84 -7.28
N LEU A 721 38.15 4.63 -7.65
CA LEU A 721 37.01 3.92 -7.07
C LEU A 721 37.30 3.54 -5.62
N ILE A 722 38.47 2.94 -5.35
CA ILE A 722 38.85 2.57 -3.98
C ILE A 722 38.97 3.82 -3.10
N ASP A 723 39.58 4.89 -3.60
CA ASP A 723 39.73 6.14 -2.86
C ASP A 723 38.37 6.82 -2.57
N GLY A 724 37.47 6.84 -3.56
CA GLY A 724 36.09 7.32 -3.39
C GLY A 724 35.28 6.49 -2.38
N ILE A 725 35.40 5.16 -2.42
CA ILE A 725 34.72 4.25 -1.49
C ILE A 725 35.26 4.41 -0.06
N ILE A 726 36.58 4.53 0.12
CA ILE A 726 37.19 4.77 1.43
C ILE A 726 36.67 6.09 2.02
N PHE A 727 36.65 7.16 1.22
CA PHE A 727 36.13 8.45 1.64
C PHE A 727 34.65 8.39 2.04
N ALA A 728 33.80 7.81 1.16
CA ALA A 728 32.37 7.65 1.42
C ALA A 728 32.09 6.83 2.68
N PHE A 729 32.87 5.77 2.92
CA PHE A 729 32.75 4.97 4.13
C PHE A 729 33.19 5.78 5.35
N GLN A 730 34.32 6.50 5.30
CA GLN A 730 34.86 7.30 6.41
C GLN A 730 33.91 8.39 6.90
N GLU A 731 33.29 9.14 5.99
CA GLU A 731 32.40 10.26 6.31
C GLU A 731 30.93 9.85 6.56
N GLN A 732 30.66 8.56 6.71
CA GLN A 732 29.31 8.06 6.97
C GLN A 732 28.81 8.50 8.35
N THR A 733 27.66 9.17 8.40
CA THR A 733 26.98 9.55 9.65
C THR A 733 25.76 8.66 9.93
N LEU A 734 25.09 8.19 8.88
CA LEU A 734 23.94 7.28 8.96
C LEU A 734 24.38 5.83 8.78
N GLU A 735 23.95 4.97 9.68
CA GLU A 735 24.31 3.55 9.71
C GLU A 735 23.50 2.76 8.67
N ASP A 736 23.90 2.89 7.42
CA ASP A 736 23.32 2.17 6.29
C ASP A 736 24.21 1.00 5.86
N THR A 737 23.59 -0.18 5.70
CA THR A 737 24.28 -1.38 5.19
C THR A 737 24.74 -1.22 3.75
N VAL A 738 24.14 -0.32 2.98
CA VAL A 738 24.45 -0.08 1.56
C VAL A 738 25.93 0.25 1.34
N MET A 739 26.52 1.10 2.19
CA MET A 739 27.94 1.46 2.08
C MET A 739 28.85 0.25 2.33
N LEU A 740 28.50 -0.56 3.33
CA LEU A 740 29.24 -1.76 3.71
C LEU A 740 29.10 -2.87 2.67
N ASP A 741 27.88 -3.12 2.20
CA ASP A 741 27.55 -4.07 1.14
C ASP A 741 28.30 -3.70 -0.15
N GLY A 742 28.29 -2.41 -0.51
CA GLY A 742 29.00 -1.92 -1.67
C GLY A 742 30.51 -2.04 -1.57
N PHE A 743 31.09 -1.67 -0.42
CA PHE A 743 32.54 -1.75 -0.20
C PHE A 743 32.99 -3.19 -0.37
N ALA A 744 32.30 -4.13 0.30
CA ALA A 744 32.60 -5.55 0.20
C ALA A 744 32.41 -6.08 -1.22
N THR A 745 31.35 -5.68 -1.93
CA THR A 745 31.07 -6.16 -3.29
C THR A 745 32.15 -5.72 -4.28
N VAL A 746 32.56 -4.45 -4.23
CA VAL A 746 33.62 -3.93 -5.12
C VAL A 746 34.96 -4.61 -4.85
N VAL A 747 35.33 -4.75 -3.58
CA VAL A 747 36.61 -5.38 -3.21
C VAL A 747 36.62 -6.88 -3.56
N ASN A 748 35.50 -7.59 -3.36
CA ASN A 748 35.34 -8.97 -3.81
C ASN A 748 35.45 -9.09 -5.35
N ALA A 749 34.85 -8.16 -6.09
CA ALA A 749 34.84 -8.19 -7.55
C ALA A 749 36.22 -7.90 -8.16
N LEU A 750 37.01 -7.02 -7.54
CA LEU A 750 38.40 -6.74 -7.95
C LEU A 750 39.37 -7.89 -7.59
N GLY A 751 39.05 -8.66 -6.55
CA GLY A 751 39.80 -9.85 -6.14
C GLY A 751 41.28 -9.53 -5.85
N GLY A 752 42.19 -10.25 -6.52
CA GLY A 752 43.64 -10.10 -6.32
C GLY A 752 44.20 -8.71 -6.67
N ARG A 753 43.47 -7.91 -7.46
CA ARG A 753 43.87 -6.53 -7.82
C ARG A 753 43.89 -5.58 -6.62
N VAL A 754 43.13 -5.91 -5.56
CA VAL A 754 43.01 -5.04 -4.37
C VAL A 754 44.26 -5.04 -3.49
N LYS A 755 45.20 -5.96 -3.71
CA LYS A 755 46.39 -6.15 -2.86
C LYS A 755 47.13 -4.84 -2.50
N PRO A 756 47.41 -3.90 -3.43
CA PRO A 756 48.10 -2.65 -3.11
C PRO A 756 47.34 -1.74 -2.14
N TYR A 757 46.01 -1.84 -2.10
CA TYR A 757 45.15 -0.98 -1.28
C TYR A 757 44.82 -1.58 0.09
N LEU A 758 45.02 -2.89 0.28
CA LEU A 758 44.72 -3.57 1.54
C LEU A 758 45.36 -2.90 2.78
N PRO A 759 46.62 -2.43 2.77
CA PRO A 759 47.19 -1.75 3.93
C PRO A 759 46.41 -0.49 4.35
N GLN A 760 45.95 0.30 3.37
CA GLN A 760 45.14 1.50 3.62
C GLN A 760 43.74 1.14 4.14
N ILE A 761 43.09 0.15 3.54
CA ILE A 761 41.78 -0.34 3.96
C ILE A 761 41.83 -0.87 5.40
N VAL A 762 42.84 -1.69 5.73
CA VAL A 762 43.02 -2.23 7.08
C VAL A 762 43.31 -1.12 8.08
N SER A 763 44.14 -0.12 7.73
CA SER A 763 44.38 1.04 8.59
C SER A 763 43.10 1.82 8.87
N MET A 764 42.22 2.00 7.86
CA MET A 764 40.92 2.63 8.03
C MET A 764 40.01 1.82 8.96
N ILE A 765 39.95 0.50 8.79
CA ILE A 765 39.16 -0.40 9.67
C ILE A 765 39.63 -0.28 11.11
N LEU A 766 40.94 -0.36 11.35
CA LEU A 766 41.51 -0.24 12.69
C LEU A 766 41.17 1.10 13.35
N TRP A 767 41.22 2.19 12.58
CA TRP A 767 40.81 3.51 13.09
C TRP A 767 39.32 3.54 13.46
N ARG A 768 38.45 2.94 12.62
CA ARG A 768 37.00 2.86 12.86
C ARG A 768 36.62 1.98 14.05
N LEU A 769 37.36 0.89 14.29
CA LEU A 769 37.19 0.02 15.46
C LEU A 769 37.51 0.75 16.78
N THR A 770 38.29 1.83 16.76
CA THR A 770 38.57 2.65 17.95
C THR A 770 37.61 3.82 18.14
N ASN A 771 36.59 3.96 17.28
CA ASN A 771 35.64 5.06 17.37
C ASN A 771 34.78 4.95 18.65
N LYS A 772 34.38 6.09 19.23
CA LYS A 772 33.51 6.17 20.40
C LYS A 772 32.14 5.52 20.16
N SER A 773 31.60 5.63 18.94
CA SER A 773 30.31 5.03 18.60
C SER A 773 30.42 3.51 18.44
N ALA A 774 29.69 2.75 19.26
CA ALA A 774 29.62 1.29 19.19
C ALA A 774 29.13 0.78 17.83
N LYS A 775 28.26 1.54 17.19
CA LYS A 775 27.68 1.16 15.91
C LYS A 775 28.66 1.33 14.74
N VAL A 776 29.57 2.31 14.82
CA VAL A 776 30.69 2.43 13.86
C VAL A 776 31.67 1.28 14.03
N ARG A 777 31.92 0.85 15.28
CA ARG A 777 32.73 -0.34 15.58
C ARG A 777 32.10 -1.60 14.99
N MET A 778 30.79 -1.78 15.17
CA MET A 778 30.01 -2.87 14.59
C MET A 778 30.15 -2.94 13.05
N LEU A 779 30.01 -1.81 12.35
CA LEU A 779 30.20 -1.78 10.88
C LEU A 779 31.64 -2.10 10.47
N ALA A 780 32.64 -1.70 11.25
CA ALA A 780 34.04 -2.02 10.98
C ALA A 780 34.34 -3.51 11.21
N ALA A 781 33.74 -4.12 12.23
CA ALA A 781 33.81 -5.56 12.48
C ALA A 781 33.13 -6.35 11.35
N ASP A 782 31.91 -5.98 10.96
CA ASP A 782 31.18 -6.58 9.83
C ASP A 782 31.98 -6.46 8.51
N LEU A 783 32.61 -5.31 8.25
CA LEU A 783 33.47 -5.12 7.07
C LEU A 783 34.69 -6.05 7.13
N THR A 784 35.31 -6.21 8.30
CA THR A 784 36.44 -7.13 8.49
C THR A 784 36.06 -8.56 8.15
N THR A 785 34.90 -9.02 8.64
CA THR A 785 34.37 -10.36 8.36
C THR A 785 34.17 -10.60 6.87
N ARG A 786 33.71 -9.59 6.12
CA ARG A 786 33.50 -9.69 4.67
C ARG A 786 34.80 -9.63 3.86
N LEU A 787 35.82 -8.93 4.35
CA LEU A 787 37.10 -8.78 3.65
C LEU A 787 38.12 -9.87 4.00
N ALA A 788 37.96 -10.58 5.11
CA ALA A 788 38.90 -11.62 5.56
C ALA A 788 39.21 -12.70 4.48
N PRO A 789 38.24 -13.22 3.71
CA PRO A 789 38.54 -14.18 2.64
C PRO A 789 39.47 -13.61 1.56
N ILE A 790 39.29 -12.34 1.21
CA ILE A 790 40.06 -11.66 0.17
C ILE A 790 41.48 -11.39 0.68
N ILE A 791 41.62 -10.87 1.90
CA ILE A 791 42.92 -10.62 2.54
C ILE A 791 43.74 -11.92 2.58
N LYS A 792 43.08 -13.04 2.93
CA LYS A 792 43.71 -14.36 2.91
C LYS A 792 44.12 -14.79 1.51
N SER A 793 43.25 -14.58 0.50
CA SER A 793 43.54 -14.91 -0.90
C SER A 793 44.70 -14.10 -1.49
N CYS A 794 44.91 -12.87 -1.02
CA CYS A 794 46.03 -12.00 -1.43
C CYS A 794 47.37 -12.36 -0.76
N GLY A 795 47.36 -13.26 0.23
CA GLY A 795 48.54 -13.71 0.97
C GLY A 795 48.98 -12.76 2.09
N GLU A 796 48.13 -11.83 2.54
CA GLU A 796 48.45 -10.82 3.55
C GLU A 796 48.10 -11.28 4.98
N ASP A 797 48.69 -12.40 5.39
CA ASP A 797 48.41 -13.03 6.70
C ASP A 797 48.80 -12.14 7.89
N MET A 798 49.81 -11.29 7.73
CA MET A 798 50.23 -10.34 8.77
C MET A 798 49.16 -9.28 9.06
N LEU A 799 48.47 -8.77 8.02
CA LEU A 799 47.38 -7.81 8.20
C LEU A 799 46.18 -8.46 8.89
N LEU A 800 45.87 -9.70 8.52
CA LEU A 800 44.78 -10.47 9.12
C LEU A 800 45.07 -10.80 10.60
N SER A 801 46.32 -11.16 10.93
CA SER A 801 46.76 -11.34 12.32
C SER A 801 46.65 -10.04 13.13
N LYS A 802 47.00 -8.89 12.53
CA LYS A 802 46.89 -7.59 13.20
C LYS A 802 45.44 -7.23 13.52
N LEU A 803 44.52 -7.45 12.58
CA LEU A 803 43.08 -7.28 12.81
C LEU A 803 42.58 -8.23 13.90
N GLY A 804 43.03 -9.49 13.89
CA GLY A 804 42.67 -10.49 14.89
C GLY A 804 43.08 -10.10 16.32
N VAL A 805 44.28 -9.53 16.51
CA VAL A 805 44.72 -9.05 17.83
C VAL A 805 43.86 -7.90 18.33
N VAL A 806 43.55 -6.92 17.48
CA VAL A 806 42.74 -5.75 17.88
C VAL A 806 41.29 -6.15 18.18
N ILE A 807 40.69 -7.06 17.40
CA ILE A 807 39.36 -7.59 17.69
C ILE A 807 39.39 -8.41 19.00
N PHE A 808 40.46 -9.18 19.24
CA PHE A 808 40.63 -9.92 20.50
C PHE A 808 40.71 -9.01 21.72
N GLU A 809 41.40 -7.86 21.61
CA GLU A 809 41.45 -6.85 22.67
C GLU A 809 40.07 -6.20 22.92
N GLN A 810 39.18 -6.20 21.93
CA GLN A 810 37.82 -5.65 22.01
C GLN A 810 36.76 -6.64 22.50
N LEU A 811 37.12 -7.88 22.87
CA LEU A 811 36.18 -8.85 23.44
C LEU A 811 35.55 -8.42 24.78
N GLY A 812 36.04 -7.33 25.39
CA GLY A 812 35.45 -6.70 26.57
C GLY A 812 34.38 -5.63 26.25
N GLU A 813 33.88 -5.56 25.02
CA GLU A 813 32.86 -4.59 24.60
C GLU A 813 31.55 -4.71 25.40
N GLU A 814 31.04 -3.57 25.87
CA GLU A 814 29.84 -3.51 26.72
C GLU A 814 28.54 -3.69 25.91
N TYR A 815 28.56 -3.31 24.64
CA TYR A 815 27.41 -3.39 23.75
C TYR A 815 27.32 -4.78 23.07
N PRO A 816 26.28 -5.58 23.34
CA PRO A 816 26.18 -6.95 22.82
C PRO A 816 26.07 -7.00 21.29
N ASP A 817 25.45 -6.00 20.67
CA ASP A 817 25.30 -5.92 19.22
C ASP A 817 26.65 -5.70 18.52
N ALA A 818 27.55 -4.94 19.14
CA ALA A 818 28.91 -4.72 18.61
C ALA A 818 29.83 -5.90 18.93
N LEU A 819 29.67 -6.54 20.10
CA LEU A 819 30.44 -7.71 20.51
C LEU A 819 30.11 -8.97 19.69
N GLY A 820 28.85 -9.13 19.28
CA GLY A 820 28.38 -10.31 18.55
C GLY A 820 28.73 -10.34 17.06
N ARG A 821 29.30 -9.26 16.51
CA ARG A 821 29.71 -9.14 15.11
C ARG A 821 31.22 -9.25 14.98
#